data_AF-A0A950I4H1-F1
#
_entry.id   AF-A0A950I4H1-F1
#
_cell.length_a   1.000
_cell.length_b   1.000
_cell.length_c   1.000
_cell.angle_alpha   90.00
_cell.angle_beta   90.00
_cell.angle_gamma   90.00
#
_symmetry.space_group_name_H-M   'P 1'
#
loop_
_entity.id
_entity.type
_entity.pdbx_description
1 polymer ?
#
loop_
_entity_poly.entity_id
_entity_poly.type
_entity_poly.pdbx_seq_one_letter_code
_entity_poly.pdbx_strand_id
1 'polypeptide(L)'
;MAQRRFDTQLQGITDLTLLTPIRPGPAPGFDVISYANRLRAVLQTLNAIRLAARESSDPPTPFTDAVSRFRIVHSFRWVVIDPAPGSNAPVRLLLNVCFDGGWEPYMRVIWRDLGTMLDLILCHSVDYRLSRDVSFEAYSAWVRANEVSADFLYLESGRTASDVDYLAQLEARQRVDDATGALDAARLSTPLPGWSAPLPGNPPQAQAMAVAGVNGLAALYALARYFDESLPGGLCLYRAARDILFELIRLDTRRLFGPGHPVREAFWQPLQWFERDIPVPQLTPRKLDDHDGADVQGGIVTPYPTLAGGALLLVAVRDPALALAWLASVPISSEVDTLLGRRPPRDVYLNVALSLAGLRALGAGEARLAAFSQPFREGMEQRAGVLGDWHANHPQYWPLPRRNWPDGGDGHAIDLGSVHLLVQLRHDAQGADQVDAVIADIAATPGLALLSVQPLRRQAGRDGETRESFGFVDGISQPRVAPAAGGSQWSDAVPKGELLLGYPTTRDAVAVPEAADALLDNGSYLVIRKLRQNVARLDALLAANAARLDVDPELLAAKLMGRWRDGRPLAAPANSTNDFTYAADPQGSRCPFHAHVRRANPRAGELLPRIARRGLSYGQPGDADRGLVFMAYNANLAEQYETIQRWMAGANSSGGYSGQGDPFLGVATAGEERVYRCEIDGRGVDIRLGDQPLVEIQWGGYFFVPSIPALRNLGALLPGPAPAAPVPRVPTDAEGWRCWLEDRETGDAAWDYVIAQGGALATPYGVLVGAPALVMEVLRNGDTRYSVSGYGERMSSSIGLGYLGLDGAAHDAQAPAINKAIEAIGAPESFAAAKGYAAAVIAQLREGALAVGLAEAPLDFEALAMLVLQQLCTLWFGLPDGTHMLGMQFSADPKEARARCPLDFIPVARHVFGAHPTEHVSKQGEQAGARLRKAAAAWLASGPELGQWPLTQAIVAAMQPFEAGDEGITARTLAGIMLGFPPTVFANTVACLGVLAATHALWDLQLAWTGLPAQDFGAAEAVLRPALLRTLMAKPVPPMVWRRALVDHEIGGVAVRQGDVVVAGLAAATRHTPPADIEAGHFIAFGGARQDPQGPPMHACPGYAMAMGVTQGVLAAVLEAGTLRATPSPTVLNLRLGVSDAAAPPPRPLRCGC
;
A
#
# COMPACT_ATOMS: atom_id res chain seq x y z
N MET A 1 -2.02 31.13 2.09
CA MET A 1 -0.90 31.12 1.12
C MET A 1 -0.93 29.80 0.38
N ALA A 2 -1.13 29.81 -0.94
CA ALA A 2 -0.90 28.61 -1.76
C ALA A 2 0.60 28.58 -2.08
N GLN A 3 1.40 27.93 -1.23
CA GLN A 3 2.81 27.66 -1.56
C GLN A 3 2.86 26.81 -2.82
N ARG A 4 3.77 27.14 -3.75
CA ARG A 4 4.08 26.29 -4.89
C ARG A 4 4.70 24.99 -4.34
N ARG A 5 3.93 23.91 -4.32
CA ARG A 5 4.42 22.55 -4.07
C ARG A 5 5.12 22.08 -5.34
N PHE A 6 6.40 22.38 -5.45
CA PHE A 6 7.30 21.73 -6.40
C PHE A 6 7.82 20.43 -5.78
N ASP A 7 8.09 19.42 -6.59
CA ASP A 7 8.74 18.18 -6.13
C ASP A 7 10.17 18.51 -5.65
N THR A 8 10.57 18.09 -4.45
CA THR A 8 11.97 18.23 -4.02
C THR A 8 12.81 17.12 -4.67
N GLN A 9 13.76 17.52 -5.53
CA GLN A 9 14.52 16.60 -6.38
C GLN A 9 16.02 16.94 -6.40
N LEU A 10 16.88 15.92 -6.48
CA LEU A 10 18.32 16.08 -6.67
C LEU A 10 18.90 14.90 -7.45
N GLN A 11 19.69 15.18 -8.50
CA GLN A 11 20.34 14.16 -9.35
C GLN A 11 19.39 13.04 -9.82
N GLY A 12 18.13 13.39 -10.12
CA GLY A 12 17.12 12.44 -10.57
C GLY A 12 16.57 11.51 -9.49
N ILE A 13 16.84 11.76 -8.21
CA ILE A 13 16.13 11.17 -7.08
C ILE A 13 15.09 12.20 -6.60
N THR A 14 13.89 11.74 -6.31
CA THR A 14 12.76 12.56 -5.84
C THR A 14 12.43 12.19 -4.40
N ASP A 15 12.20 13.20 -3.54
CA ASP A 15 11.59 13.02 -2.22
C ASP A 15 10.06 13.15 -2.33
N LEU A 16 9.36 12.28 -1.61
CA LEU A 16 7.94 12.48 -1.30
C LEU A 16 7.75 12.43 0.21
N THR A 17 7.26 13.54 0.76
CA THR A 17 6.87 13.66 2.16
C THR A 17 5.34 13.86 2.25
N LEU A 18 4.64 12.91 2.85
CA LEU A 18 3.18 12.99 3.10
C LEU A 18 2.92 13.17 4.58
N LEU A 19 2.05 14.10 4.95
CA LEU A 19 1.59 14.29 6.32
C LEU A 19 0.06 14.38 6.35
N THR A 20 -0.58 13.25 6.61
CA THR A 20 -2.05 13.13 6.62
C THR A 20 -2.59 12.95 8.04
N PRO A 21 -3.72 13.57 8.41
CA PRO A 21 -4.41 13.21 9.65
C PRO A 21 -4.95 11.77 9.56
N ILE A 22 -4.84 11.04 10.66
CA ILE A 22 -5.46 9.74 10.87
C ILE A 22 -6.94 9.96 11.22
N ARG A 23 -7.82 9.10 10.73
CA ARG A 23 -9.26 9.11 11.02
C ARG A 23 -9.49 9.07 12.54
N PRO A 24 -10.32 9.95 13.11
CA PRO A 24 -10.71 9.84 14.51
C PRO A 24 -11.64 8.64 14.71
N GLY A 25 -11.72 8.15 15.93
CA GLY A 25 -12.67 7.09 16.31
C GLY A 25 -12.19 5.67 16.01
N PRO A 26 -13.12 4.70 15.99
CA PRO A 26 -12.85 3.29 15.97
C PRO A 26 -12.76 2.82 14.52
N ALA A 27 -11.71 2.07 14.23
CA ALA A 27 -11.66 1.29 13.03
C ALA A 27 -12.78 0.23 13.07
N PRO A 28 -13.59 0.09 12.00
CA PRO A 28 -14.60 -0.96 11.96
C PRO A 28 -13.94 -2.32 11.82
N GLY A 29 -14.35 -3.23 12.69
CA GLY A 29 -13.85 -4.59 12.82
C GLY A 29 -14.74 -5.40 13.74
N PHE A 30 -14.34 -6.65 14.00
CA PHE A 30 -14.88 -7.36 15.14
C PHE A 30 -14.45 -6.64 16.42
N ASP A 31 -13.15 -6.56 16.71
CA ASP A 31 -12.59 -5.91 17.91
C ASP A 31 -12.52 -4.39 17.82
N VAL A 32 -12.94 -3.69 18.89
CA VAL A 32 -12.86 -2.23 18.97
C VAL A 32 -11.40 -1.81 19.14
N ILE A 33 -10.94 -0.96 18.23
CA ILE A 33 -9.62 -0.38 18.21
C ILE A 33 -9.69 0.94 17.44
N SER A 34 -8.94 1.97 17.85
CA SER A 34 -8.85 3.21 17.09
C SER A 34 -8.12 3.02 15.76
N TYR A 35 -8.39 3.89 14.78
CA TYR A 35 -7.62 3.88 13.53
C TYR A 35 -6.10 4.08 13.74
N ALA A 36 -5.69 4.88 14.74
CA ALA A 36 -4.28 5.06 15.06
C ALA A 36 -3.62 3.77 15.56
N ASN A 37 -4.34 3.01 16.40
CA ASN A 37 -3.78 1.82 17.04
C ASN A 37 -3.82 0.61 16.11
N ARG A 38 -4.86 0.51 15.27
CA ARG A 38 -4.89 -0.46 14.16
C ARG A 38 -3.74 -0.20 13.17
N LEU A 39 -3.43 1.06 12.87
CA LEU A 39 -2.26 1.41 12.06
C LEU A 39 -0.94 1.02 12.72
N ARG A 40 -0.77 1.29 14.03
CA ARG A 40 0.44 0.85 14.77
C ARG A 40 0.62 -0.66 14.70
N ALA A 41 -0.43 -1.44 14.95
CA ALA A 41 -0.42 -2.89 14.84
C ALA A 41 -0.07 -3.37 13.42
N VAL A 42 -0.65 -2.75 12.38
CA VAL A 42 -0.30 -3.01 10.97
C VAL A 42 1.20 -2.77 10.71
N LEU A 43 1.72 -1.60 11.08
CA LEU A 43 3.13 -1.24 10.83
C LEU A 43 4.10 -2.15 11.60
N GLN A 44 3.76 -2.52 12.84
CA GLN A 44 4.54 -3.45 13.66
C GLN A 44 4.55 -4.86 13.05
N THR A 45 3.40 -5.39 12.63
CA THR A 45 3.30 -6.69 11.94
C THR A 45 4.10 -6.70 10.63
N LEU A 46 3.97 -5.67 9.79
CA LEU A 46 4.73 -5.57 8.53
C LEU A 46 6.25 -5.51 8.79
N ASN A 47 6.69 -4.78 9.81
CA ASN A 47 8.09 -4.73 10.19
C ASN A 47 8.58 -6.08 10.76
N ALA A 48 7.78 -6.75 11.58
CA ALA A 48 8.10 -8.06 12.15
C ALA A 48 8.32 -9.12 11.06
N ILE A 49 7.44 -9.17 10.06
CA ILE A 49 7.56 -10.08 8.90
C ILE A 49 8.85 -9.77 8.13
N ARG A 50 9.19 -8.49 7.93
CA ARG A 50 10.39 -8.07 7.20
C ARG A 50 11.69 -8.37 7.94
N LEU A 51 11.73 -8.14 9.26
CA LEU A 51 12.85 -8.53 10.13
C LEU A 51 13.05 -10.04 10.10
N ALA A 52 11.97 -10.81 10.28
CA ALA A 52 12.02 -12.27 10.23
C ALA A 52 12.58 -12.78 8.89
N ALA A 53 12.20 -12.13 7.79
CA ALA A 53 12.58 -12.52 6.43
C ALA A 53 13.99 -12.07 5.98
N ARG A 54 14.62 -11.12 6.68
CA ARG A 54 15.93 -10.54 6.32
C ARG A 54 17.04 -10.82 7.33
N GLU A 55 16.73 -10.83 8.62
CA GLU A 55 17.73 -10.85 9.69
C GLU A 55 17.78 -12.19 10.44
N SER A 56 16.66 -12.89 10.59
CA SER A 56 16.61 -14.15 11.37
C SER A 56 16.63 -15.44 10.55
N SER A 57 16.49 -15.36 9.22
CA SER A 57 16.47 -16.53 8.34
C SER A 57 17.87 -16.86 7.80
N ASP A 58 18.36 -18.08 8.05
CA ASP A 58 19.54 -18.65 7.39
C ASP A 58 19.15 -19.95 6.64
N PRO A 59 19.26 -20.02 5.30
CA PRO A 59 19.57 -18.91 4.41
C PRO A 59 18.47 -17.82 4.40
N PRO A 60 18.76 -16.61 3.89
CA PRO A 60 17.76 -15.56 3.68
C PRO A 60 16.52 -16.08 2.96
N THR A 61 15.31 -15.63 3.36
CA THR A 61 14.09 -16.24 2.82
C THR A 61 13.97 -16.10 1.30
N PRO A 62 13.39 -17.09 0.61
CA PRO A 62 13.16 -17.03 -0.84
C PRO A 62 11.99 -16.11 -1.25
N PHE A 63 11.31 -15.44 -0.31
CA PHE A 63 10.21 -14.52 -0.61
C PHE A 63 10.72 -13.18 -1.14
N THR A 64 10.05 -12.64 -2.15
CA THR A 64 10.37 -11.32 -2.67
C THR A 64 9.87 -10.25 -1.70
N ASP A 65 10.75 -9.46 -1.10
CA ASP A 65 10.36 -8.23 -0.39
C ASP A 65 9.58 -7.32 -1.36
N ALA A 66 8.30 -7.09 -1.06
CA ALA A 66 7.33 -6.51 -1.99
C ALA A 66 7.75 -5.14 -2.55
N VAL A 67 8.40 -4.31 -1.73
CA VAL A 67 8.91 -2.99 -2.14
C VAL A 67 10.20 -3.14 -2.94
N SER A 68 11.12 -4.01 -2.47
CA SER A 68 12.44 -4.20 -3.09
C SER A 68 12.36 -4.80 -4.49
N ARG A 69 11.30 -5.56 -4.80
CA ARG A 69 10.97 -6.04 -6.16
C ARG A 69 11.03 -4.92 -7.22
N PHE A 70 10.69 -3.69 -6.84
CA PHE A 70 10.63 -2.57 -7.77
C PHE A 70 11.97 -1.90 -8.02
N ARG A 71 12.98 -2.05 -7.15
CA ARG A 71 14.34 -1.50 -7.36
C ARG A 71 14.37 0.00 -7.74
N ILE A 72 13.42 0.77 -7.21
CA ILE A 72 13.31 2.24 -7.40
C ILE A 72 13.28 3.02 -6.08
N VAL A 73 13.22 2.36 -4.92
CA VAL A 73 13.13 3.03 -3.62
C VAL A 73 14.48 2.91 -2.91
N HIS A 74 15.06 4.05 -2.54
CA HIS A 74 16.31 4.14 -1.78
C HIS A 74 16.06 3.94 -0.28
N SER A 75 15.08 4.67 0.26
CA SER A 75 14.65 4.55 1.64
C SER A 75 13.21 5.03 1.79
N PHE A 76 12.49 4.49 2.78
CA PHE A 76 11.19 5.01 3.20
C PHE A 76 11.02 4.84 4.71
N ARG A 77 10.26 5.73 5.34
CA ARG A 77 9.90 5.67 6.76
C ARG A 77 8.44 6.05 6.98
N TRP A 78 7.74 5.26 7.80
CA TRP A 78 6.41 5.55 8.30
C TRP A 78 6.49 5.92 9.78
N VAL A 79 5.84 7.02 10.19
CA VAL A 79 5.80 7.46 11.59
C VAL A 79 4.38 7.89 11.95
N VAL A 80 3.86 7.36 13.05
CA VAL A 80 2.63 7.88 13.68
C VAL A 80 3.05 8.96 14.67
N ILE A 81 2.58 10.19 14.43
CA ILE A 81 2.89 11.39 15.21
C ILE A 81 1.69 11.73 16.08
N ASP A 82 1.84 11.52 17.38
CA ASP A 82 0.84 11.91 18.37
C ASP A 82 0.80 13.45 18.57
N PRO A 83 -0.37 14.02 18.90
CA PRO A 83 -0.46 15.42 19.27
C PRO A 83 0.26 15.69 20.61
N ALA A 84 0.72 16.93 20.80
CA ALA A 84 1.26 17.34 22.10
C ALA A 84 0.20 17.19 23.21
N PRO A 85 0.59 16.86 24.46
CA PRO A 85 -0.36 16.75 25.58
C PRO A 85 -1.22 18.01 25.71
N GLY A 86 -2.55 17.82 25.80
CA GLY A 86 -3.53 18.92 25.85
C GLY A 86 -3.86 19.60 24.51
N SER A 87 -3.28 19.14 23.39
CA SER A 87 -3.58 19.69 22.05
C SER A 87 -4.78 18.99 21.40
N ASN A 88 -5.66 19.78 20.78
CA ASN A 88 -6.79 19.28 19.99
C ASN A 88 -6.40 18.77 18.59
N ALA A 89 -5.11 18.82 18.22
CA ALA A 89 -4.64 18.34 16.93
C ALA A 89 -4.93 16.83 16.72
N PRO A 90 -5.21 16.38 15.48
CA PRO A 90 -5.33 14.96 15.18
C PRO A 90 -3.96 14.26 15.27
N VAL A 91 -3.97 12.96 15.56
CA VAL A 91 -2.83 12.08 15.31
C VAL A 91 -2.56 12.09 13.81
N ARG A 92 -1.30 12.15 13.39
CA ARG A 92 -0.92 12.23 11.97
C ARG A 92 -0.04 11.06 11.57
N LEU A 93 -0.20 10.60 10.34
CA LEU A 93 0.71 9.68 9.68
C LEU A 93 1.67 10.48 8.80
N LEU A 94 2.97 10.30 9.04
CA LEU A 94 4.04 10.79 8.19
C LEU A 94 4.58 9.63 7.34
N LEU A 95 4.65 9.84 6.02
CA LEU A 95 5.57 9.14 5.13
C LEU A 95 6.69 10.10 4.76
N ASN A 96 7.91 9.58 4.68
CA ASN A 96 8.97 10.16 3.85
C ASN A 96 9.61 9.03 3.04
N VAL A 97 9.80 9.24 1.73
CA VAL A 97 10.38 8.25 0.81
C VAL A 97 11.22 8.93 -0.27
N CYS A 98 12.41 8.39 -0.51
CA CYS A 98 13.31 8.80 -1.60
C CYS A 98 13.31 7.72 -2.69
N PHE A 99 13.07 8.10 -3.94
CA PHE A 99 12.93 7.16 -5.06
C PHE A 99 13.49 7.67 -6.38
N ASP A 100 13.76 6.75 -7.29
CA ASP A 100 14.29 7.02 -8.62
C ASP A 100 13.22 7.55 -9.59
N GLY A 101 13.48 8.71 -10.20
CA GLY A 101 12.70 9.24 -11.32
C GLY A 101 11.59 10.20 -10.92
N GLY A 102 10.73 10.52 -11.88
CA GLY A 102 9.63 11.47 -11.69
C GLY A 102 8.53 10.92 -10.79
N TRP A 103 7.79 11.83 -10.15
CA TRP A 103 6.72 11.52 -9.22
C TRP A 103 5.61 10.66 -9.85
N GLU A 104 5.06 11.01 -11.02
CA GLU A 104 3.94 10.28 -11.63
C GLU A 104 4.29 8.81 -12.00
N PRO A 105 5.43 8.49 -12.64
CA PRO A 105 5.88 7.10 -12.83
C PRO A 105 5.97 6.29 -11.53
N TYR A 106 6.44 6.90 -10.44
CA TYR A 106 6.46 6.26 -9.12
C TYR A 106 5.05 6.08 -8.56
N MET A 107 4.18 7.09 -8.68
CA MET A 107 2.77 7.00 -8.30
C MET A 107 2.05 5.86 -9.01
N ARG A 108 2.34 5.61 -10.29
CA ARG A 108 1.78 4.46 -11.05
C ARG A 108 2.14 3.13 -10.42
N VAL A 109 3.43 2.93 -10.10
CA VAL A 109 3.91 1.71 -9.44
C VAL A 109 3.22 1.53 -8.09
N ILE A 110 3.13 2.60 -7.28
CA ILE A 110 2.51 2.46 -5.96
C ILE A 110 0.99 2.32 -5.99
N TRP A 111 0.28 2.91 -6.96
CA TRP A 111 -1.17 2.75 -7.13
C TRP A 111 -1.53 1.36 -7.69
N ARG A 112 -0.80 0.90 -8.71
CA ARG A 112 -1.10 -0.33 -9.45
C ARG A 112 -0.55 -1.58 -8.76
N ASP A 113 0.69 -1.54 -8.28
CA ASP A 113 1.45 -2.75 -7.94
C ASP A 113 1.78 -2.90 -6.45
N LEU A 114 1.87 -1.79 -5.72
CA LEU A 114 1.92 -1.76 -4.24
C LEU A 114 0.59 -1.29 -3.62
N GLY A 115 -0.42 -1.05 -4.44
CA GLY A 115 -1.63 -0.33 -4.04
C GLY A 115 -2.37 -0.96 -2.88
N THR A 116 -2.51 -2.29 -2.89
CA THR A 116 -3.18 -3.06 -1.83
C THR A 116 -2.38 -3.11 -0.53
N MET A 117 -1.05 -3.21 -0.61
CA MET A 117 -0.15 -3.11 0.55
C MET A 117 -0.25 -1.72 1.18
N LEU A 118 -0.31 -0.67 0.36
CA LEU A 118 -0.48 0.69 0.82
C LEU A 118 -1.91 0.98 1.28
N ASP A 119 -2.94 0.35 0.71
CA ASP A 119 -4.33 0.42 1.18
C ASP A 119 -4.43 0.01 2.65
N LEU A 120 -3.75 -1.07 3.04
CA LEU A 120 -3.69 -1.54 4.43
C LEU A 120 -3.10 -0.48 5.39
N ILE A 121 -2.17 0.35 4.94
CA ILE A 121 -1.60 1.45 5.72
C ILE A 121 -2.51 2.68 5.65
N LEU A 122 -2.82 3.15 4.45
CA LEU A 122 -3.45 4.44 4.17
C LEU A 122 -4.96 4.46 4.40
N CYS A 123 -5.65 3.32 4.50
CA CYS A 123 -7.08 3.26 4.90
C CYS A 123 -7.37 3.91 6.27
N HIS A 124 -6.34 4.12 7.09
CA HIS A 124 -6.41 4.83 8.36
C HIS A 124 -6.42 6.36 8.21
N SER A 125 -6.15 6.90 7.02
CA SER A 125 -6.02 8.33 6.75
C SER A 125 -7.36 8.96 6.37
N VAL A 126 -7.58 10.21 6.76
CA VAL A 126 -8.79 10.98 6.41
C VAL A 126 -8.88 11.13 4.88
N ASP A 127 -10.11 11.04 4.36
CA ASP A 127 -10.48 11.13 2.93
C ASP A 127 -9.79 10.15 1.97
N TYR A 128 -8.93 9.25 2.46
CA TYR A 128 -8.30 8.24 1.63
C TYR A 128 -9.33 7.23 1.12
N ARG A 129 -9.22 6.88 -0.16
CA ARG A 129 -9.97 5.81 -0.82
C ARG A 129 -8.99 4.78 -1.38
N LEU A 130 -9.37 3.50 -1.32
CA LEU A 130 -8.47 2.40 -1.69
C LEU A 130 -8.10 2.45 -3.17
N SER A 131 -6.85 2.12 -3.51
CA SER A 131 -6.29 2.21 -4.86
C SER A 131 -7.07 1.37 -5.89
N ARG A 132 -7.68 0.26 -5.46
CA ARG A 132 -8.52 -0.62 -6.29
C ARG A 132 -9.95 -0.11 -6.48
N ASP A 133 -10.38 0.86 -5.68
CA ASP A 133 -11.75 1.40 -5.64
C ASP A 133 -11.81 2.86 -6.19
N VAL A 134 -10.69 3.35 -6.74
CA VAL A 134 -10.54 4.65 -7.44
C VAL A 134 -9.60 4.54 -8.65
N SER A 135 -9.64 5.55 -9.51
CA SER A 135 -8.66 5.76 -10.57
C SER A 135 -7.29 6.19 -10.05
N PHE A 136 -6.32 6.18 -10.96
CA PHE A 136 -5.01 6.78 -10.75
C PHE A 136 -5.07 8.30 -10.49
N GLU A 137 -5.98 9.02 -11.17
CA GLU A 137 -6.13 10.47 -11.02
C GLU A 137 -6.66 10.84 -9.62
N ALA A 138 -7.73 10.18 -9.17
CA ALA A 138 -8.31 10.41 -7.85
C ALA A 138 -7.36 10.00 -6.71
N TYR A 139 -6.59 8.90 -6.89
CA TYR A 139 -5.51 8.53 -5.97
C TYR A 139 -4.42 9.62 -5.92
N SER A 140 -3.89 10.02 -7.07
CA SER A 140 -2.84 11.04 -7.18
C SER A 140 -3.27 12.40 -6.61
N ALA A 141 -4.53 12.79 -6.79
CA ALA A 141 -5.08 14.00 -6.21
C ALA A 141 -5.08 13.97 -4.66
N TRP A 142 -5.45 12.83 -4.05
CA TRP A 142 -5.38 12.68 -2.59
C TRP A 142 -3.93 12.74 -2.08
N VAL A 143 -2.99 12.10 -2.79
CA VAL A 143 -1.56 12.16 -2.44
C VAL A 143 -1.06 13.61 -2.49
N ARG A 144 -1.28 14.32 -3.61
CA ARG A 144 -0.89 15.74 -3.77
C ARG A 144 -1.54 16.66 -2.74
N ALA A 145 -2.76 16.37 -2.28
CA ALA A 145 -3.43 17.16 -1.24
C ALA A 145 -2.72 17.03 0.13
N ASN A 146 -2.25 15.83 0.49
CA ASN A 146 -1.60 15.51 1.77
C ASN A 146 -0.06 15.66 1.74
N GLU A 147 0.51 16.01 0.60
CA GLU A 147 1.94 16.24 0.42
C GLU A 147 2.42 17.55 1.07
N VAL A 148 3.64 17.51 1.60
CA VAL A 148 4.33 18.64 2.22
C VAL A 148 5.72 18.78 1.59
N SER A 149 6.13 20.02 1.33
CA SER A 149 7.46 20.34 0.81
C SER A 149 8.55 19.84 1.77
N ALA A 150 9.53 19.10 1.24
CA ALA A 150 10.80 18.91 1.90
C ALA A 150 11.72 20.07 1.50
N ASP A 151 11.78 21.12 2.30
CA ASP A 151 12.49 22.36 1.95
C ASP A 151 14.03 22.19 1.81
N PHE A 152 14.56 21.02 2.19
CA PHE A 152 15.96 20.63 1.99
C PHE A 152 16.07 19.10 1.80
N LEU A 153 16.79 18.67 0.76
CA LEU A 153 17.13 17.28 0.47
C LEU A 153 18.65 17.14 0.33
N TYR A 154 19.24 16.21 1.08
CA TYR A 154 20.66 15.86 1.00
C TYR A 154 20.82 14.40 0.56
N LEU A 155 21.58 14.19 -0.51
CA LEU A 155 21.93 12.87 -1.05
C LEU A 155 23.40 12.90 -1.47
N GLU A 156 24.19 11.92 -1.00
CA GLU A 156 25.64 11.88 -1.22
C GLU A 156 26.02 11.34 -2.61
N SER A 157 25.17 10.52 -3.24
CA SER A 157 25.35 10.08 -4.63
C SER A 157 24.03 9.81 -5.34
N GLY A 158 23.81 10.40 -6.52
CA GLY A 158 22.65 10.17 -7.39
C GLY A 158 22.68 8.87 -8.20
N ARG A 159 23.15 7.76 -7.59
CA ARG A 159 23.04 6.42 -8.20
C ARG A 159 21.60 5.91 -8.08
N THR A 160 21.14 5.07 -9.00
CA THR A 160 19.83 4.42 -8.90
C THR A 160 19.88 3.23 -7.94
N ALA A 161 18.73 2.83 -7.39
CA ALA A 161 18.65 1.66 -6.51
C ALA A 161 19.07 0.36 -7.24
N SER A 162 18.77 0.25 -8.55
CA SER A 162 19.28 -0.85 -9.40
C SER A 162 20.81 -0.86 -9.58
N ASP A 163 21.52 0.25 -9.40
CA ASP A 163 22.98 0.26 -9.53
C ASP A 163 23.67 -0.37 -8.32
N VAL A 164 23.02 -0.40 -7.16
CA VAL A 164 23.53 -1.11 -5.97
C VAL A 164 23.61 -2.62 -6.27
N ASP A 165 22.53 -3.19 -6.81
CA ASP A 165 22.48 -4.59 -7.29
C ASP A 165 23.54 -4.85 -8.38
N TYR A 166 23.75 -3.90 -9.29
CA TYR A 166 24.70 -4.03 -10.40
C TYR A 166 26.15 -4.02 -9.90
N LEU A 167 26.51 -3.04 -9.07
CA LEU A 167 27.87 -2.86 -8.58
C LEU A 167 28.28 -4.00 -7.66
N ALA A 168 27.39 -4.51 -6.81
CA ALA A 168 27.64 -5.70 -5.98
C ALA A 168 27.91 -6.94 -6.84
N GLN A 169 27.17 -7.14 -7.94
CA GLN A 169 27.44 -8.25 -8.87
C GLN A 169 28.73 -8.07 -9.67
N LEU A 170 29.05 -6.85 -10.09
CA LEU A 170 30.29 -6.54 -10.80
C LEU A 170 31.51 -6.82 -9.90
N GLU A 171 31.48 -6.31 -8.67
CA GLU A 171 32.54 -6.54 -7.67
C GLU A 171 32.70 -8.04 -7.37
N ALA A 172 31.59 -8.76 -7.18
CA ALA A 172 31.63 -10.20 -6.93
C ALA A 172 32.28 -11.00 -8.07
N ARG A 173 32.10 -10.59 -9.33
CA ARG A 173 32.78 -11.20 -10.49
C ARG A 173 34.26 -10.82 -10.56
N GLN A 174 34.58 -9.55 -10.35
CA GLN A 174 35.96 -9.04 -10.35
C GLN A 174 36.84 -9.72 -9.30
N ARG A 175 36.28 -10.13 -8.15
CA ARG A 175 37.02 -10.89 -7.11
C ARG A 175 37.34 -12.35 -7.49
N VAL A 176 36.80 -12.87 -8.59
CA VAL A 176 36.94 -14.30 -8.98
C VAL A 176 37.91 -14.51 -10.15
N ASP A 177 38.03 -13.55 -11.08
CA ASP A 177 38.92 -13.64 -12.24
C ASP A 177 39.37 -12.26 -12.76
N ASP A 178 40.68 -12.01 -12.74
CA ASP A 178 41.30 -10.76 -13.24
C ASP A 178 41.22 -10.61 -14.78
N ALA A 179 41.09 -11.71 -15.53
CA ALA A 179 41.27 -11.71 -16.98
C ALA A 179 39.98 -11.47 -17.80
N THR A 180 38.81 -11.71 -17.22
CA THR A 180 37.51 -11.70 -17.93
C THR A 180 36.65 -10.45 -17.69
N GLY A 181 37.03 -9.60 -16.73
CA GLY A 181 36.17 -8.52 -16.20
C GLY A 181 35.58 -7.54 -17.21
N ALA A 182 36.24 -7.26 -18.34
CA ALA A 182 35.71 -6.35 -19.37
C ALA A 182 34.55 -6.96 -20.18
N LEU A 183 34.63 -8.26 -20.53
CA LEU A 183 33.55 -8.95 -21.25
C LEU A 183 32.38 -9.22 -20.31
N ASP A 184 32.66 -9.63 -19.07
CA ASP A 184 31.64 -9.88 -18.06
C ASP A 184 30.91 -8.61 -17.65
N ALA A 185 31.59 -7.46 -17.57
CA ALA A 185 30.95 -6.16 -17.39
C ALA A 185 30.12 -5.72 -18.60
N ALA A 186 30.52 -6.07 -19.83
CA ALA A 186 29.74 -5.78 -21.04
C ALA A 186 28.44 -6.62 -21.13
N ARG A 187 28.45 -7.82 -20.54
CA ARG A 187 27.32 -8.77 -20.53
C ARG A 187 26.50 -8.74 -19.23
N LEU A 188 26.94 -8.01 -18.21
CA LEU A 188 26.23 -7.88 -16.93
C LEU A 188 24.95 -7.06 -17.10
N SER A 189 23.85 -7.58 -16.58
CA SER A 189 22.60 -6.85 -16.43
C SER A 189 21.92 -7.23 -15.11
N THR A 190 21.18 -6.28 -14.53
CA THR A 190 20.31 -6.49 -13.37
C THR A 190 18.85 -6.69 -13.79
N PRO A 191 18.03 -7.36 -12.97
CA PRO A 191 16.60 -7.47 -13.24
C PRO A 191 15.92 -6.10 -13.20
N LEU A 192 15.04 -5.85 -14.16
CA LEU A 192 14.27 -4.61 -14.24
C LEU A 192 13.28 -4.46 -13.06
N PRO A 193 12.82 -3.22 -12.77
CA PRO A 193 11.73 -2.94 -11.85
C PRO A 193 10.52 -3.88 -12.04
N GLY A 194 10.04 -4.47 -10.94
CA GLY A 194 8.90 -5.38 -10.94
C GLY A 194 9.26 -6.87 -11.13
N TRP A 195 10.51 -7.19 -11.50
CA TRP A 195 10.95 -8.58 -11.65
C TRP A 195 11.10 -9.31 -10.30
N SER A 196 10.49 -10.49 -10.23
CA SER A 196 10.63 -11.50 -9.15
C SER A 196 11.30 -12.77 -9.68
N ALA A 197 11.99 -13.49 -8.81
CA ALA A 197 12.57 -14.79 -9.14
C ALA A 197 11.50 -15.85 -9.48
N PRO A 198 11.83 -16.85 -10.33
CA PRO A 198 10.99 -18.03 -10.50
C PRO A 198 10.81 -18.79 -9.17
N LEU A 199 9.65 -19.44 -8.99
CA LEU A 199 9.43 -20.33 -7.86
C LEU A 199 10.38 -21.54 -7.87
N PRO A 200 10.68 -22.15 -6.71
CA PRO A 200 11.47 -23.38 -6.65
C PRO A 200 10.84 -24.51 -7.46
N GLY A 201 11.57 -25.04 -8.44
CA GLY A 201 11.08 -26.11 -9.32
C GLY A 201 11.07 -27.51 -8.69
N ASN A 202 11.68 -27.71 -7.52
CA ASN A 202 11.66 -29.00 -6.81
C ASN A 202 10.67 -28.96 -5.62
N PRO A 203 9.91 -30.05 -5.37
CA PRO A 203 8.91 -30.07 -4.31
C PRO A 203 9.41 -29.74 -2.89
N PRO A 204 10.58 -30.23 -2.42
CA PRO A 204 11.03 -29.93 -1.06
C PRO A 204 11.30 -28.44 -0.80
N GLN A 205 11.92 -27.73 -1.73
CA GLN A 205 12.14 -26.28 -1.57
C GLN A 205 10.85 -25.48 -1.74
N ALA A 206 9.94 -25.91 -2.61
CA ALA A 206 8.61 -25.32 -2.74
C ALA A 206 7.80 -25.47 -1.44
N GLN A 207 7.87 -26.63 -0.79
CA GLN A 207 7.24 -26.90 0.51
C GLN A 207 7.90 -26.09 1.63
N ALA A 208 9.23 -26.04 1.72
CA ALA A 208 9.94 -25.25 2.71
C ALA A 208 9.64 -23.74 2.58
N MET A 209 9.60 -23.22 1.34
CA MET A 209 9.16 -21.85 1.05
C MET A 209 7.73 -21.61 1.53
N ALA A 210 6.79 -22.49 1.19
CA ALA A 210 5.41 -22.32 1.62
C ALA A 210 5.26 -22.35 3.16
N VAL A 211 5.97 -23.25 3.86
CA VAL A 211 5.97 -23.32 5.32
C VAL A 211 6.48 -22.02 5.95
N ALA A 212 7.57 -21.44 5.43
CA ALA A 212 8.06 -20.16 5.92
C ALA A 212 7.04 -19.01 5.72
N GLY A 213 6.32 -18.99 4.60
CA GLY A 213 5.30 -17.99 4.32
C GLY A 213 4.04 -18.11 5.20
N VAL A 214 3.70 -19.30 5.69
CA VAL A 214 2.56 -19.52 6.59
C VAL A 214 2.70 -18.75 7.90
N ASN A 215 3.91 -18.56 8.42
CA ASN A 215 4.14 -17.73 9.61
C ASN A 215 3.82 -16.24 9.35
N GLY A 216 4.24 -15.71 8.20
CA GLY A 216 3.86 -14.35 7.77
C GLY A 216 2.35 -14.21 7.55
N LEU A 217 1.70 -15.24 7.01
CA LEU A 217 0.26 -15.29 6.84
C LEU A 217 -0.48 -15.30 8.18
N ALA A 218 -0.03 -16.08 9.17
CA ALA A 218 -0.62 -16.11 10.50
C ALA A 218 -0.53 -14.75 11.20
N ALA A 219 0.61 -14.06 11.08
CA ALA A 219 0.80 -12.71 11.62
C ALA A 219 -0.14 -11.67 10.98
N LEU A 220 -0.42 -11.78 9.68
CA LEU A 220 -1.41 -10.94 8.98
C LEU A 220 -2.85 -11.32 9.35
N TYR A 221 -3.15 -12.60 9.48
CA TYR A 221 -4.47 -13.09 9.90
C TYR A 221 -4.84 -12.65 11.32
N ALA A 222 -3.87 -12.55 12.25
CA ALA A 222 -4.08 -12.03 13.60
C ALA A 222 -4.59 -10.58 13.65
N LEU A 223 -4.45 -9.82 12.55
CA LEU A 223 -5.03 -8.48 12.39
C LEU A 223 -6.50 -8.52 11.93
N ALA A 224 -7.01 -9.63 11.37
CA ALA A 224 -8.31 -9.68 10.72
C ALA A 224 -9.50 -9.32 11.63
N ARG A 225 -9.39 -9.61 12.93
CA ARG A 225 -10.34 -9.14 13.96
C ARG A 225 -10.55 -7.62 13.96
N TYR A 226 -9.59 -6.83 13.49
CA TYR A 226 -9.67 -5.36 13.46
C TYR A 226 -10.20 -4.81 12.13
N PHE A 227 -10.65 -5.66 11.19
CA PHE A 227 -11.16 -5.27 9.87
C PHE A 227 -12.52 -5.93 9.61
N ASP A 228 -13.55 -5.13 9.36
CA ASP A 228 -14.86 -5.62 8.95
C ASP A 228 -14.91 -5.78 7.42
N GLU A 229 -14.70 -7.01 6.94
CA GLU A 229 -14.75 -7.37 5.50
C GLU A 229 -16.11 -7.08 4.82
N SER A 230 -17.19 -6.87 5.58
CA SER A 230 -18.52 -6.60 5.02
C SER A 230 -18.72 -5.14 4.60
N LEU A 231 -17.83 -4.23 5.00
CA LEU A 231 -17.91 -2.81 4.69
C LEU A 231 -17.09 -2.45 3.42
N PRO A 232 -17.46 -1.36 2.71
CA PRO A 232 -16.64 -0.80 1.65
C PRO A 232 -15.20 -0.53 2.14
N GLY A 233 -14.22 -1.12 1.47
CA GLY A 233 -12.80 -1.04 1.84
C GLY A 233 -12.34 -2.01 2.95
N GLY A 234 -13.23 -2.81 3.55
CA GLY A 234 -12.88 -3.80 4.58
C GLY A 234 -11.91 -4.89 4.11
N LEU A 235 -11.86 -5.14 2.80
CA LEU A 235 -10.99 -6.13 2.16
C LEU A 235 -9.52 -5.65 1.98
N CYS A 236 -9.11 -4.50 2.53
CA CYS A 236 -7.75 -3.98 2.36
C CYS A 236 -6.68 -4.94 2.94
N LEU A 237 -6.85 -5.44 4.17
CA LEU A 237 -5.95 -6.43 4.78
C LEU A 237 -5.87 -7.72 3.93
N TYR A 238 -7.01 -8.15 3.40
CA TYR A 238 -7.11 -9.35 2.58
C TYR A 238 -6.33 -9.23 1.27
N ARG A 239 -6.57 -8.12 0.54
CA ARG A 239 -5.88 -7.77 -0.71
C ARG A 239 -4.37 -7.60 -0.46
N ALA A 240 -3.99 -6.90 0.61
CA ALA A 240 -2.60 -6.71 1.01
C ALA A 240 -1.88 -8.02 1.30
N ALA A 241 -2.48 -8.92 2.09
CA ALA A 241 -1.86 -10.19 2.44
C ALA A 241 -1.54 -11.03 1.19
N ARG A 242 -2.45 -11.01 0.19
CA ARG A 242 -2.29 -11.73 -1.08
C ARG A 242 -1.25 -11.12 -2.02
N ASP A 243 -1.08 -9.80 -2.02
CA ASP A 243 -0.03 -9.17 -2.83
C ASP A 243 1.35 -9.20 -2.13
N ILE A 244 1.40 -9.22 -0.79
CA ILE A 244 2.62 -9.41 0.02
C ILE A 244 3.13 -10.85 -0.05
N LEU A 245 2.23 -11.85 0.02
CA LEU A 245 2.56 -13.29 0.01
C LEU A 245 2.14 -13.95 -1.32
N PHE A 246 2.31 -13.24 -2.44
CA PHE A 246 1.84 -13.70 -3.75
C PHE A 246 2.45 -15.04 -4.18
N GLU A 247 3.65 -15.38 -3.69
CA GLU A 247 4.27 -16.68 -3.93
C GLU A 247 3.46 -17.84 -3.32
N LEU A 248 2.78 -17.65 -2.19
CA LEU A 248 1.88 -18.69 -1.62
C LEU A 248 0.71 -19.00 -2.55
N ILE A 249 0.17 -17.99 -3.24
CA ILE A 249 -0.89 -18.16 -4.24
C ILE A 249 -0.34 -18.97 -5.43
N ARG A 250 0.85 -18.60 -5.91
CA ARG A 250 1.50 -19.29 -7.04
C ARG A 250 1.96 -20.72 -6.71
N LEU A 251 2.21 -21.03 -5.44
CA LEU A 251 2.57 -22.37 -4.94
C LEU A 251 1.36 -23.29 -4.70
N ASP A 252 0.12 -22.78 -4.80
CA ASP A 252 -1.13 -23.52 -4.57
C ASP A 252 -1.15 -24.24 -3.20
N THR A 253 -1.28 -23.46 -2.12
CA THR A 253 -1.34 -23.98 -0.74
C THR A 253 -2.45 -25.01 -0.51
N ARG A 254 -3.56 -24.99 -1.28
CA ARG A 254 -4.63 -26.00 -1.21
C ARG A 254 -4.11 -27.37 -1.64
N ARG A 255 -3.34 -27.42 -2.72
CA ARG A 255 -2.71 -28.64 -3.22
C ARG A 255 -1.49 -29.05 -2.41
N LEU A 256 -0.67 -28.10 -1.99
CA LEU A 256 0.59 -28.35 -1.28
C LEU A 256 0.36 -28.79 0.18
N PHE A 257 -0.67 -28.25 0.83
CA PHE A 257 -1.10 -28.61 2.18
C PHE A 257 -2.52 -29.17 2.14
N GLY A 258 -2.68 -30.38 1.60
CA GLY A 258 -3.98 -31.07 1.55
C GLY A 258 -4.54 -31.46 2.94
N PRO A 259 -5.78 -31.98 3.01
CA PRO A 259 -6.35 -32.53 4.25
C PRO A 259 -5.44 -33.62 4.83
N GLY A 260 -5.25 -33.63 6.16
CA GLY A 260 -4.32 -34.54 6.83
C GLY A 260 -2.85 -34.08 6.86
N HIS A 261 -2.50 -32.95 6.23
CA HIS A 261 -1.15 -32.40 6.30
C HIS A 261 -0.97 -31.58 7.60
N PRO A 262 0.10 -31.77 8.42
CA PRO A 262 0.25 -31.10 9.71
C PRO A 262 0.13 -29.56 9.66
N VAL A 263 0.70 -28.93 8.62
CA VAL A 263 0.58 -27.47 8.41
C VAL A 263 -0.86 -27.04 8.11
N ARG A 264 -1.63 -27.87 7.38
CA ARG A 264 -3.04 -27.57 7.11
C ARG A 264 -3.85 -27.64 8.40
N GLU A 265 -3.60 -28.65 9.24
CA GLU A 265 -4.32 -28.84 10.50
C GLU A 265 -3.97 -27.75 11.52
N ALA A 266 -2.69 -27.35 11.63
CA ALA A 266 -2.25 -26.29 12.54
C ALA A 266 -2.69 -24.88 12.10
N PHE A 267 -2.67 -24.58 10.79
CA PHE A 267 -2.90 -23.22 10.25
C PHE A 267 -4.16 -23.12 9.38
N TRP A 268 -5.18 -23.95 9.64
CA TRP A 268 -6.37 -24.00 8.77
C TRP A 268 -7.12 -22.68 8.67
N GLN A 269 -7.22 -21.90 9.76
CA GLN A 269 -7.92 -20.61 9.77
C GLN A 269 -7.23 -19.55 8.89
N PRO A 270 -5.93 -19.22 9.07
CA PRO A 270 -5.22 -18.32 8.15
C PRO A 270 -5.24 -18.79 6.69
N LEU A 271 -5.07 -20.08 6.43
CA LEU A 271 -5.05 -20.63 5.07
C LEU A 271 -6.43 -20.56 4.41
N GLN A 272 -7.50 -21.00 5.09
CA GLN A 272 -8.87 -20.93 4.56
C GLN A 272 -9.30 -19.49 4.31
N TRP A 273 -8.89 -18.56 5.18
CA TRP A 273 -9.06 -17.13 4.95
C TRP A 273 -8.37 -16.73 3.64
N PHE A 274 -7.04 -16.84 3.57
CA PHE A 274 -6.19 -16.44 2.43
C PHE A 274 -6.59 -17.02 1.07
N GLU A 275 -7.18 -18.21 1.07
CA GLU A 275 -7.55 -18.96 -0.11
C GLU A 275 -8.92 -18.57 -0.71
N ARG A 276 -9.70 -17.66 -0.09
CA ARG A 276 -10.98 -17.18 -0.65
C ARG A 276 -10.78 -16.36 -1.93
N ASP A 277 -11.81 -16.36 -2.78
CA ASP A 277 -11.89 -15.51 -3.97
C ASP A 277 -12.37 -14.09 -3.61
N ILE A 278 -11.93 -13.07 -4.37
CA ILE A 278 -12.26 -11.66 -4.14
C ILE A 278 -13.03 -11.09 -5.34
N PRO A 279 -14.12 -10.32 -5.13
CA PRO A 279 -14.66 -9.44 -6.16
C PRO A 279 -13.65 -8.38 -6.59
N VAL A 280 -13.38 -8.31 -7.90
CA VAL A 280 -12.60 -7.22 -8.51
C VAL A 280 -13.56 -6.06 -8.81
N PRO A 281 -13.35 -4.84 -8.25
CA PRO A 281 -14.17 -3.68 -8.58
C PRO A 281 -14.03 -3.34 -10.07
N GLN A 282 -15.15 -2.98 -10.72
CA GLN A 282 -15.12 -2.45 -12.09
C GLN A 282 -15.30 -0.94 -12.06
N LEU A 283 -14.31 -0.21 -12.59
CA LEU A 283 -14.44 1.20 -12.89
C LEU A 283 -15.24 1.35 -14.20
N THR A 284 -16.18 2.28 -14.23
CA THR A 284 -16.97 2.57 -15.45
C THR A 284 -16.26 3.64 -16.26
N PRO A 285 -15.74 3.35 -17.47
CA PRO A 285 -15.10 4.36 -18.31
C PRO A 285 -16.13 5.35 -18.84
N ARG A 286 -15.82 6.66 -18.81
CA ARG A 286 -16.55 7.62 -19.64
C ARG A 286 -16.29 7.35 -21.12
N LYS A 287 -17.30 7.59 -21.96
CA LYS A 287 -17.16 7.56 -23.41
C LYS A 287 -16.94 8.98 -23.92
N LEU A 288 -15.96 9.17 -24.81
CA LEU A 288 -15.83 10.36 -25.64
C LEU A 288 -16.54 10.17 -26.97
N ASP A 289 -17.08 11.26 -27.51
CA ASP A 289 -17.53 11.31 -28.90
C ASP A 289 -16.31 11.49 -29.80
N ASP A 290 -15.97 10.42 -30.50
CA ASP A 290 -14.81 10.29 -31.37
C ASP A 290 -15.19 10.74 -32.79
N HIS A 291 -15.04 12.03 -33.09
CA HIS A 291 -15.44 12.63 -34.37
C HIS A 291 -14.44 12.36 -35.52
N ASP A 292 -14.00 11.10 -35.67
CA ASP A 292 -13.11 10.61 -36.75
C ASP A 292 -11.86 11.49 -37.01
N GLY A 293 -11.32 12.12 -35.95
CA GLY A 293 -10.15 13.01 -36.04
C GLY A 293 -10.42 14.43 -36.57
N ALA A 294 -11.68 14.83 -36.76
CA ALA A 294 -12.03 16.19 -37.19
C ALA A 294 -11.63 17.27 -36.18
N ASP A 295 -11.65 16.93 -34.89
CA ASP A 295 -11.32 17.84 -33.78
C ASP A 295 -9.83 17.87 -33.43
N VAL A 296 -9.04 16.94 -33.96
CA VAL A 296 -7.62 16.78 -33.63
C VAL A 296 -6.77 17.55 -34.64
N GLN A 297 -5.78 18.30 -34.18
CA GLN A 297 -4.84 18.94 -35.10
C GLN A 297 -3.98 17.87 -35.80
N GLY A 298 -3.77 17.99 -37.11
CA GLY A 298 -3.03 17.03 -37.91
C GLY A 298 -1.56 16.92 -37.52
N GLY A 299 -0.89 15.86 -37.96
CA GLY A 299 0.53 15.64 -37.66
C GLY A 299 0.79 15.01 -36.27
N ILE A 300 -0.18 15.06 -35.36
CA ILE A 300 -0.10 14.45 -34.02
C ILE A 300 -0.17 12.92 -34.15
N VAL A 301 -1.33 12.40 -34.56
CA VAL A 301 -1.59 10.96 -34.67
C VAL A 301 -0.92 10.42 -35.95
N THR A 302 -1.32 10.90 -37.12
CA THR A 302 -0.70 10.55 -38.40
C THR A 302 0.33 11.62 -38.79
N PRO A 303 1.59 11.25 -39.15
CA PRO A 303 2.55 12.22 -39.66
C PRO A 303 2.12 12.76 -41.02
N TYR A 304 2.30 14.06 -41.27
CA TYR A 304 2.02 14.66 -42.57
C TYR A 304 2.86 13.98 -43.69
N PRO A 305 2.27 13.71 -44.86
CA PRO A 305 2.98 13.10 -45.98
C PRO A 305 4.03 14.06 -46.58
N THR A 306 5.06 13.49 -47.21
CA THR A 306 5.96 14.16 -48.17
C THR A 306 6.58 15.51 -47.74
N LEU A 307 6.74 15.76 -46.43
CA LEU A 307 7.37 16.99 -45.91
C LEU A 307 8.78 17.21 -46.48
N ALA A 308 9.09 18.46 -46.83
CA ALA A 308 10.39 18.94 -47.26
C ALA A 308 11.03 19.89 -46.23
N GLY A 309 10.24 20.71 -45.53
CA GLY A 309 10.73 21.66 -44.53
C GLY A 309 9.63 22.31 -43.69
N GLY A 310 9.96 23.40 -43.03
CA GLY A 310 9.05 24.15 -42.16
C GLY A 310 9.71 25.27 -41.37
N ALA A 311 8.98 25.80 -40.40
CA ALA A 311 9.49 26.75 -39.41
C ALA A 311 8.77 26.57 -38.06
N LEU A 312 9.47 26.86 -36.97
CA LEU A 312 8.85 27.12 -35.66
C LEU A 312 8.86 28.62 -35.38
N LEU A 313 7.70 29.15 -35.00
CA LEU A 313 7.51 30.55 -34.65
C LEU A 313 7.26 30.65 -33.15
N LEU A 314 8.12 31.40 -32.45
CA LEU A 314 7.97 31.72 -31.04
C LEU A 314 7.22 33.04 -30.91
N VAL A 315 6.02 33.04 -30.32
CA VAL A 315 5.11 34.18 -30.34
C VAL A 315 4.69 34.58 -28.92
N ALA A 316 4.72 35.88 -28.61
CA ALA A 316 4.10 36.44 -27.41
C ALA A 316 2.70 37.00 -27.71
N VAL A 317 1.82 36.94 -26.71
CA VAL A 317 0.53 37.64 -26.70
C VAL A 317 0.74 39.06 -26.19
N ARG A 318 0.32 40.06 -26.96
CA ARG A 318 0.27 41.49 -26.59
C ARG A 318 -1.10 41.92 -26.07
N ASP A 319 -2.15 41.39 -26.68
CA ASP A 319 -3.54 41.64 -26.28
C ASP A 319 -4.29 40.30 -26.27
N PRO A 320 -4.86 39.87 -25.13
CA PRO A 320 -5.50 38.58 -25.01
C PRO A 320 -6.78 38.47 -25.83
N ALA A 321 -7.57 39.54 -25.96
CA ALA A 321 -8.83 39.48 -26.69
C ALA A 321 -8.60 39.34 -28.20
N LEU A 322 -7.65 40.09 -28.75
CA LEU A 322 -7.23 39.98 -30.15
C LEU A 322 -6.54 38.64 -30.44
N ALA A 323 -5.68 38.16 -29.52
CA ALA A 323 -5.06 36.84 -29.65
C ALA A 323 -6.10 35.71 -29.63
N LEU A 324 -7.10 35.75 -28.73
CA LEU A 324 -8.21 34.78 -28.71
C LEU A 324 -9.02 34.82 -30.01
N ALA A 325 -9.29 36.01 -30.57
CA ALA A 325 -10.00 36.14 -31.85
C ALA A 325 -9.21 35.54 -33.04
N TRP A 326 -7.88 35.67 -33.03
CA TRP A 326 -7.01 35.01 -34.01
C TRP A 326 -6.98 33.48 -33.82
N LEU A 327 -6.81 33.00 -32.58
CA LEU A 327 -6.83 31.56 -32.27
C LEU A 327 -8.17 30.90 -32.69
N ALA A 328 -9.27 31.65 -32.63
CA ALA A 328 -10.58 31.17 -33.07
C ALA A 328 -10.77 31.09 -34.60
N SER A 329 -9.92 31.75 -35.39
CA SER A 329 -10.09 31.89 -36.85
C SER A 329 -8.90 31.38 -37.69
N VAL A 330 -7.74 31.11 -37.07
CA VAL A 330 -6.55 30.59 -37.76
C VAL A 330 -6.83 29.22 -38.43
N PRO A 331 -6.37 28.99 -39.68
CA PRO A 331 -6.63 27.74 -40.41
C PRO A 331 -5.74 26.59 -39.93
N ILE A 332 -6.08 26.01 -38.77
CA ILE A 332 -5.44 24.79 -38.26
C ILE A 332 -5.65 23.63 -39.23
N SER A 333 -4.58 22.89 -39.52
CA SER A 333 -4.65 21.63 -40.27
C SER A 333 -5.18 20.50 -39.38
N SER A 334 -6.12 19.70 -39.88
CA SER A 334 -6.78 18.63 -39.10
C SER A 334 -6.21 17.22 -39.39
N GLU A 335 -6.41 16.30 -38.45
CA GLU A 335 -6.06 14.88 -38.64
C GLU A 335 -6.96 14.25 -39.72
N VAL A 336 -8.26 14.55 -39.76
CA VAL A 336 -9.16 14.02 -40.80
C VAL A 336 -8.77 14.47 -42.21
N ASP A 337 -8.34 15.73 -42.40
CA ASP A 337 -7.88 16.20 -43.70
C ASP A 337 -6.55 15.54 -44.10
N THR A 338 -5.67 15.26 -43.11
CA THR A 338 -4.41 14.52 -43.30
C THR A 338 -4.67 13.09 -43.76
N LEU A 339 -5.61 12.38 -43.11
CA LEU A 339 -6.02 11.02 -43.48
C LEU A 339 -6.69 10.94 -44.86
N LEU A 340 -7.44 11.98 -45.24
CA LEU A 340 -8.09 12.10 -46.55
C LEU A 340 -7.16 12.63 -47.66
N GLY A 341 -5.90 12.96 -47.34
CA GLY A 341 -4.93 13.51 -48.30
C GLY A 341 -5.31 14.90 -48.85
N ARG A 342 -6.13 15.66 -48.12
CA ARG A 342 -6.54 17.02 -48.51
C ARG A 342 -5.41 18.00 -48.21
N ARG A 343 -5.20 18.94 -49.13
CA ARG A 343 -4.14 19.96 -49.00
C ARG A 343 -4.56 21.11 -48.09
N PRO A 344 -3.64 21.63 -47.26
CA PRO A 344 -3.91 22.79 -46.42
C PRO A 344 -3.90 24.08 -47.26
N PRO A 345 -4.46 25.19 -46.74
CA PRO A 345 -4.38 26.50 -47.40
C PRO A 345 -2.94 26.91 -47.71
N ARG A 346 -2.71 27.41 -48.94
CA ARG A 346 -1.37 27.75 -49.48
C ARG A 346 -0.34 26.61 -49.41
N ASP A 347 -0.78 25.35 -49.34
CA ASP A 347 0.09 24.16 -49.23
C ASP A 347 1.03 24.15 -47.99
N VAL A 348 0.72 24.96 -46.97
CA VAL A 348 1.43 24.99 -45.68
C VAL A 348 0.55 24.44 -44.56
N TYR A 349 0.98 23.33 -43.96
CA TYR A 349 0.34 22.78 -42.76
C TYR A 349 0.65 23.65 -41.55
N LEU A 350 -0.37 23.95 -40.74
CA LEU A 350 -0.28 24.83 -39.59
C LEU A 350 -0.87 24.16 -38.33
N ASN A 351 -0.07 24.12 -37.26
CA ASN A 351 -0.48 23.70 -35.92
C ASN A 351 -0.13 24.78 -34.89
N VAL A 352 -0.94 24.91 -33.82
CA VAL A 352 -0.72 25.87 -32.73
C VAL A 352 -0.68 25.15 -31.39
N ALA A 353 0.34 25.46 -30.59
CA ALA A 353 0.48 25.01 -29.20
C ALA A 353 0.65 26.21 -28.24
N LEU A 354 0.22 26.04 -27.01
CA LEU A 354 0.16 27.04 -25.94
C LEU A 354 1.17 26.69 -24.84
N SER A 355 1.94 27.64 -24.35
CA SER A 355 2.70 27.44 -23.10
C SER A 355 1.82 27.72 -21.88
N LEU A 356 2.28 27.31 -20.69
CA LEU A 356 1.63 27.68 -19.43
C LEU A 356 1.57 29.21 -19.24
N ALA A 357 2.64 29.91 -19.64
CA ALA A 357 2.68 31.37 -19.63
C ALA A 357 1.68 31.97 -20.64
N GLY A 358 1.51 31.33 -21.80
CA GLY A 358 0.48 31.70 -22.77
C GLY A 358 -0.94 31.53 -22.26
N LEU A 359 -1.25 30.42 -21.58
CA LEU A 359 -2.55 30.22 -20.93
C LEU A 359 -2.82 31.31 -19.88
N ARG A 360 -1.84 31.67 -19.04
CA ARG A 360 -1.95 32.81 -18.12
C ARG A 360 -2.17 34.13 -18.86
N ALA A 361 -1.39 34.41 -19.89
CA ALA A 361 -1.49 35.63 -20.69
C ALA A 361 -2.85 35.76 -21.41
N LEU A 362 -3.49 34.64 -21.76
CA LEU A 362 -4.83 34.58 -22.35
C LEU A 362 -5.98 34.63 -21.32
N GLY A 363 -5.68 34.60 -20.01
CA GLY A 363 -6.67 34.78 -18.93
C GLY A 363 -6.97 33.54 -18.08
N ALA A 364 -6.16 32.47 -18.12
CA ALA A 364 -6.35 31.29 -17.29
C ALA A 364 -6.23 31.60 -15.78
N GLY A 365 -7.27 31.27 -15.00
CA GLY A 365 -7.18 31.30 -13.54
C GLY A 365 -6.39 30.09 -12.98
N GLU A 366 -5.73 30.24 -11.83
CA GLU A 366 -4.90 29.17 -11.25
C GLU A 366 -5.70 27.87 -10.99
N ALA A 367 -7.01 27.95 -10.70
CA ALA A 367 -7.88 26.76 -10.59
C ALA A 367 -8.00 25.98 -11.91
N ARG A 368 -8.05 26.68 -13.06
CA ARG A 368 -8.06 26.07 -14.40
C ARG A 368 -6.68 25.54 -14.78
N LEU A 369 -5.61 26.21 -14.34
CA LEU A 369 -4.23 25.76 -14.54
C LEU A 369 -3.93 24.48 -13.74
N ALA A 370 -4.50 24.34 -12.55
CA ALA A 370 -4.31 23.16 -11.68
C ALA A 370 -4.74 21.82 -12.34
N ALA A 371 -5.64 21.86 -13.32
CA ALA A 371 -6.06 20.68 -14.09
C ALA A 371 -5.03 20.18 -15.11
N PHE A 372 -3.95 20.93 -15.37
CA PHE A 372 -2.86 20.47 -16.23
C PHE A 372 -1.83 19.61 -15.47
N SER A 373 -1.17 18.70 -16.21
CA SER A 373 -0.11 17.85 -15.68
C SER A 373 1.01 18.66 -15.00
N GLN A 374 1.60 18.12 -13.94
CA GLN A 374 2.61 18.85 -13.17
C GLN A 374 3.85 19.23 -14.00
N PRO A 375 4.43 18.35 -14.84
CA PRO A 375 5.55 18.74 -15.72
C PRO A 375 5.24 19.96 -16.60
N PHE A 376 4.00 20.09 -17.09
CA PHE A 376 3.58 21.26 -17.86
C PHE A 376 3.39 22.52 -16.99
N ARG A 377 2.94 22.36 -15.73
CA ARG A 377 2.84 23.45 -14.75
C ARG A 377 4.20 23.93 -14.23
N GLU A 378 5.20 23.07 -14.20
CA GLU A 378 6.57 23.37 -13.75
C GLU A 378 7.44 23.91 -14.90
N GLY A 379 7.29 23.36 -16.10
CA GLY A 379 8.10 23.72 -17.27
C GLY A 379 9.44 22.97 -17.32
N MET A 380 9.96 22.77 -18.54
CA MET A 380 11.13 21.89 -18.77
C MET A 380 12.38 22.30 -17.98
N GLU A 381 12.59 23.61 -17.77
CA GLU A 381 13.73 24.14 -17.02
C GLU A 381 13.71 23.69 -15.54
N GLN A 382 12.54 23.70 -14.90
CA GLN A 382 12.41 23.23 -13.51
C GLN A 382 12.50 21.70 -13.42
N ARG A 383 12.18 20.97 -14.49
CA ARG A 383 12.28 19.50 -14.58
C ARG A 383 13.68 18.97 -14.87
N ALA A 384 14.70 19.83 -14.99
CA ALA A 384 16.06 19.44 -15.36
C ALA A 384 16.65 18.31 -14.48
N GLY A 385 16.31 18.30 -13.19
CA GLY A 385 16.69 17.23 -12.25
C GLY A 385 16.21 15.83 -12.68
N VAL A 386 14.93 15.70 -13.04
CA VAL A 386 14.31 14.44 -13.53
C VAL A 386 14.75 14.08 -14.94
N LEU A 387 14.90 15.07 -15.83
CA LEU A 387 15.34 14.86 -17.22
C LEU A 387 16.79 14.38 -17.33
N GLY A 388 17.60 14.62 -16.30
CA GLY A 388 19.04 14.40 -16.37
C GLY A 388 19.79 15.53 -17.07
N ASP A 389 19.21 16.73 -17.12
CA ASP A 389 19.83 17.93 -17.69
C ASP A 389 20.78 18.55 -16.65
N TRP A 390 21.87 17.85 -16.38
CA TRP A 390 22.90 18.23 -15.40
C TRP A 390 24.15 18.80 -16.08
N HIS A 391 25.05 19.37 -15.28
CA HIS A 391 26.34 19.94 -15.74
C HIS A 391 26.14 20.88 -16.96
N ALA A 392 26.78 20.61 -18.10
CA ALA A 392 26.69 21.42 -19.31
C ALA A 392 25.27 21.46 -19.94
N ASN A 393 24.40 20.48 -19.62
CA ASN A 393 23.01 20.46 -20.09
C ASN A 393 22.06 21.25 -19.18
N HIS A 394 22.52 21.79 -18.04
CA HIS A 394 21.66 22.48 -17.09
C HIS A 394 21.08 23.79 -17.70
N PRO A 395 19.79 24.14 -17.45
CA PRO A 395 19.13 25.31 -18.03
C PRO A 395 19.89 26.64 -17.90
N GLN A 396 20.63 26.84 -16.82
CA GLN A 396 21.48 28.04 -16.62
C GLN A 396 22.54 28.25 -17.72
N TYR A 397 22.86 27.22 -18.51
CA TYR A 397 23.84 27.25 -19.59
C TYR A 397 23.20 27.17 -20.99
N TRP A 398 21.87 27.10 -21.10
CA TRP A 398 21.18 27.06 -22.38
C TRP A 398 21.41 28.38 -23.14
N PRO A 399 21.90 28.35 -24.39
CA PRO A 399 22.04 29.54 -25.24
C PRO A 399 20.75 30.33 -25.50
N LEU A 400 19.58 29.68 -25.32
CA LEU A 400 18.23 30.21 -25.55
C LEU A 400 17.95 30.62 -27.02
N PRO A 401 16.66 30.70 -27.45
CA PRO A 401 16.34 31.22 -28.77
C PRO A 401 16.62 32.73 -28.83
N ARG A 402 17.22 33.19 -29.93
CA ARG A 402 17.49 34.63 -30.15
C ARG A 402 16.31 35.32 -30.83
N ARG A 403 16.04 36.56 -30.42
CA ARG A 403 15.09 37.44 -31.10
C ARG A 403 15.64 37.88 -32.46
N ASN A 404 15.17 37.20 -33.49
CA ASN A 404 15.52 37.43 -34.89
C ASN A 404 14.35 37.94 -35.74
N TRP A 405 13.21 38.31 -35.14
CA TRP A 405 12.08 38.92 -35.85
C TRP A 405 11.67 40.29 -35.29
N PRO A 406 11.30 41.28 -36.15
CA PRO A 406 11.43 41.28 -37.62
C PRO A 406 12.88 41.10 -38.07
N ASP A 407 13.11 40.77 -39.34
CA ASP A 407 14.46 40.60 -39.89
C ASP A 407 15.38 41.78 -39.51
N GLY A 408 16.54 41.46 -38.93
CA GLY A 408 17.41 42.46 -38.27
C GLY A 408 17.06 42.73 -36.80
N GLY A 409 16.30 41.85 -36.15
CA GLY A 409 15.98 41.91 -34.72
C GLY A 409 17.22 42.00 -33.82
N ASP A 410 17.03 42.51 -32.60
CA ASP A 410 18.11 42.89 -31.66
C ASP A 410 19.01 41.73 -31.17
N GLY A 411 18.73 40.49 -31.55
CA GLY A 411 19.57 39.32 -31.27
C GLY A 411 19.61 38.89 -29.80
N HIS A 412 18.83 39.51 -28.92
CA HIS A 412 18.80 39.17 -27.49
C HIS A 412 18.23 37.77 -27.28
N ALA A 413 18.67 37.12 -26.20
CA ALA A 413 18.09 35.86 -25.77
C ALA A 413 16.64 36.07 -25.32
N ILE A 414 15.74 35.18 -25.74
CA ILE A 414 14.34 35.15 -25.34
C ILE A 414 14.21 34.17 -24.18
N ASP A 415 13.77 34.69 -23.03
CA ASP A 415 13.27 33.87 -21.92
C ASP A 415 12.08 33.02 -22.37
N LEU A 416 12.10 31.72 -22.06
CA LEU A 416 11.08 30.78 -22.54
C LEU A 416 9.70 31.03 -21.93
N GLY A 417 9.62 31.64 -20.74
CA GLY A 417 8.38 32.13 -20.14
C GLY A 417 7.75 33.29 -20.92
N SER A 418 8.51 33.99 -21.77
CA SER A 418 7.98 35.01 -22.70
C SER A 418 7.37 34.42 -23.98
N VAL A 419 7.55 33.13 -24.24
CA VAL A 419 6.93 32.44 -25.38
C VAL A 419 5.54 31.96 -24.97
N HIS A 420 4.50 32.64 -25.46
CA HIS A 420 3.10 32.34 -25.12
C HIS A 420 2.49 31.30 -26.06
N LEU A 421 2.76 31.41 -27.36
CA LEU A 421 2.31 30.49 -28.40
C LEU A 421 3.51 29.96 -29.18
N LEU A 422 3.40 28.71 -29.62
CA LEU A 422 4.30 28.07 -30.58
C LEU A 422 3.50 27.71 -31.82
N VAL A 423 3.82 28.33 -32.97
CA VAL A 423 3.21 27.97 -34.25
C VAL A 423 4.19 27.11 -35.05
N GLN A 424 3.72 25.94 -35.47
CA GLN A 424 4.44 25.06 -36.40
C GLN A 424 3.92 25.31 -37.81
N LEU A 425 4.81 25.67 -38.72
CA LEU A 425 4.58 25.64 -40.16
C LEU A 425 5.35 24.47 -40.76
N ARG A 426 4.71 23.68 -41.63
CA ARG A 426 5.36 22.57 -42.35
C ARG A 426 4.88 22.56 -43.80
N HIS A 427 5.76 22.20 -44.73
CA HIS A 427 5.44 22.19 -46.16
C HIS A 427 6.07 20.98 -46.87
N ASP A 428 5.48 20.59 -48.00
CA ASP A 428 6.11 19.71 -48.99
C ASP A 428 6.96 20.53 -49.98
N ALA A 429 7.35 19.95 -51.12
CA ALA A 429 8.11 20.68 -52.13
C ALA A 429 7.35 21.84 -52.81
N GLN A 430 6.01 21.89 -52.72
CA GLN A 430 5.17 22.88 -53.39
C GLN A 430 4.80 24.06 -52.47
N GLY A 431 4.57 23.79 -51.18
CA GLY A 431 4.30 24.84 -50.19
C GLY A 431 5.52 25.69 -49.79
N ALA A 432 6.73 25.38 -50.29
CA ALA A 432 7.97 26.04 -49.90
C ALA A 432 7.94 27.57 -50.12
N ASP A 433 7.49 28.01 -51.29
CA ASP A 433 7.43 29.44 -51.66
C ASP A 433 6.35 30.23 -50.88
N GLN A 434 5.50 29.56 -50.10
CA GLN A 434 4.40 30.17 -49.35
C GLN A 434 4.71 30.37 -47.86
N VAL A 435 5.75 29.73 -47.33
CA VAL A 435 6.08 29.74 -45.89
C VAL A 435 6.34 31.17 -45.39
N ASP A 436 7.17 31.93 -46.09
CA ASP A 436 7.55 33.30 -45.66
C ASP A 436 6.34 34.26 -45.70
N ALA A 437 5.40 34.06 -46.63
CA ALA A 437 4.15 34.81 -46.67
C ALA A 437 3.24 34.49 -45.48
N VAL A 438 3.19 33.22 -45.04
CA VAL A 438 2.45 32.82 -43.83
C VAL A 438 3.13 33.36 -42.56
N ILE A 439 4.47 33.39 -42.51
CA ILE A 439 5.22 34.02 -41.41
C ILE A 439 4.90 35.53 -41.33
N ALA A 440 4.89 36.23 -42.46
CA ALA A 440 4.57 37.65 -42.54
C ALA A 440 3.13 37.95 -42.07
N ASP A 441 2.14 37.14 -42.47
CA ASP A 441 0.74 37.29 -42.03
C ASP A 441 0.59 37.11 -40.51
N ILE A 442 1.27 36.11 -39.93
CA ILE A 442 1.30 35.90 -38.47
C ILE A 442 2.01 37.06 -37.76
N ALA A 443 3.12 37.56 -38.31
CA ALA A 443 3.85 38.70 -37.75
C ALA A 443 3.04 40.01 -37.76
N ALA A 444 2.17 40.20 -38.75
CA ALA A 444 1.30 41.36 -38.89
C ALA A 444 0.02 41.28 -38.04
N THR A 445 -0.26 40.14 -37.40
CA THR A 445 -1.51 39.90 -36.67
C THR A 445 -1.63 40.80 -35.42
N PRO A 446 -2.68 41.64 -35.31
CA PRO A 446 -2.92 42.45 -34.11
C PRO A 446 -3.08 41.59 -32.84
N GLY A 447 -2.50 42.04 -31.74
CA GLY A 447 -2.52 41.31 -30.46
C GLY A 447 -1.44 40.23 -30.32
N LEU A 448 -0.65 39.94 -31.35
CA LEU A 448 0.50 39.03 -31.29
C LEU A 448 1.85 39.78 -31.44
N ALA A 449 2.93 39.10 -31.09
CA ALA A 449 4.30 39.52 -31.37
C ALA A 449 5.14 38.30 -31.74
N LEU A 450 5.54 38.18 -33.00
CA LEU A 450 6.52 37.19 -33.41
C LEU A 450 7.90 37.58 -32.84
N LEU A 451 8.44 36.74 -31.95
CA LEU A 451 9.72 36.95 -31.28
C LEU A 451 10.87 36.31 -32.07
N SER A 452 10.67 35.08 -32.54
CA SER A 452 11.70 34.34 -33.27
C SER A 452 11.12 33.39 -34.30
N VAL A 453 11.82 33.25 -35.41
CA VAL A 453 11.63 32.22 -36.43
C VAL A 453 12.82 31.26 -36.36
N GLN A 454 12.54 29.96 -36.26
CA GLN A 454 13.52 28.89 -36.34
C GLN A 454 13.26 28.08 -37.62
N PRO A 455 14.04 28.28 -38.71
CA PRO A 455 13.88 27.53 -39.95
C PRO A 455 14.21 26.05 -39.78
N LEU A 456 13.43 25.18 -40.42
CA LEU A 456 13.52 23.74 -40.34
C LEU A 456 13.52 23.09 -41.72
N ARG A 457 14.16 21.93 -41.81
CA ARG A 457 14.29 21.16 -43.05
C ARG A 457 14.18 19.67 -42.80
N ARG A 458 13.87 18.94 -43.85
CA ARG A 458 14.19 17.52 -43.97
C ARG A 458 15.55 17.38 -44.66
N GLN A 459 16.35 16.42 -44.21
CA GLN A 459 17.57 16.02 -44.90
C GLN A 459 17.29 14.66 -45.54
N ALA A 460 17.07 14.67 -46.86
CA ALA A 460 16.88 13.45 -47.65
C ALA A 460 18.24 12.85 -48.02
N GLY A 461 18.37 11.53 -47.89
CA GLY A 461 19.48 10.76 -48.44
C GLY A 461 19.34 10.56 -49.96
N ARG A 462 20.38 9.99 -50.59
CA ARG A 462 20.36 9.66 -52.04
C ARG A 462 19.34 8.58 -52.40
N ASP A 463 18.90 7.84 -51.39
CA ASP A 463 17.88 6.81 -51.37
C ASP A 463 16.45 7.35 -51.13
N GLY A 464 16.30 8.67 -50.92
CA GLY A 464 15.03 9.30 -50.56
C GLY A 464 14.65 9.17 -49.08
N GLU A 465 15.41 8.39 -48.30
CA GLU A 465 15.19 8.20 -46.87
C GLU A 465 15.50 9.46 -46.05
N THR A 466 14.85 9.59 -44.90
CA THR A 466 15.04 10.75 -44.01
C THR A 466 16.20 10.50 -43.06
N ARG A 467 17.23 11.34 -43.10
CA ARG A 467 18.43 11.20 -42.28
C ARG A 467 18.62 12.39 -41.34
N GLU A 468 19.11 12.13 -40.13
CA GLU A 468 19.54 13.19 -39.21
C GLU A 468 21.00 13.61 -39.47
N SER A 469 21.55 14.56 -38.69
CA SER A 469 22.85 15.17 -39.03
C SER A 469 24.06 14.25 -38.90
N PHE A 470 24.00 13.20 -38.07
CA PHE A 470 25.01 12.15 -37.98
C PHE A 470 24.88 11.08 -39.09
N GLY A 471 23.86 11.18 -39.96
CA GLY A 471 23.67 10.36 -41.16
C GLY A 471 22.75 9.14 -41.01
N PHE A 472 22.19 8.87 -39.84
CA PHE A 472 21.27 7.74 -39.59
C PHE A 472 19.87 8.00 -40.14
N VAL A 473 19.23 6.97 -40.68
CA VAL A 473 17.79 7.02 -41.03
C VAL A 473 16.94 7.15 -39.76
N ASP A 474 16.09 8.18 -39.69
CA ASP A 474 15.15 8.41 -38.58
C ASP A 474 13.67 8.30 -39.02
N GLY A 475 12.79 8.11 -38.05
CA GLY A 475 11.34 7.97 -38.22
C GLY A 475 10.84 6.51 -38.23
N ILE A 476 11.73 5.53 -38.15
CA ILE A 476 11.44 4.09 -38.35
C ILE A 476 10.44 3.52 -37.33
N SER A 477 10.71 3.68 -36.03
CA SER A 477 9.84 3.18 -34.95
C SER A 477 9.06 4.34 -34.35
N GLN A 478 7.74 4.25 -34.47
CA GLN A 478 6.75 5.26 -34.11
C GLN A 478 5.48 4.55 -33.64
N PRO A 479 4.81 5.01 -32.56
CA PRO A 479 3.52 4.46 -32.17
C PRO A 479 2.48 4.63 -33.29
N ARG A 480 1.59 3.63 -33.44
CA ARG A 480 0.45 3.64 -34.36
C ARG A 480 -0.84 3.44 -33.56
N VAL A 481 -1.82 4.32 -33.72
CA VAL A 481 -3.10 4.19 -32.99
C VAL A 481 -3.84 2.93 -33.44
N ALA A 482 -4.35 2.17 -32.48
CA ALA A 482 -5.08 0.93 -32.70
C ALA A 482 -6.51 1.18 -33.25
N PRO A 483 -7.05 0.30 -34.12
CA PRO A 483 -6.43 -0.93 -34.62
C PRO A 483 -5.37 -0.66 -35.69
N ALA A 484 -4.18 -1.22 -35.50
CA ALA A 484 -3.06 -1.13 -36.44
C ALA A 484 -2.37 -2.50 -36.56
N ALA A 485 -1.95 -2.86 -37.77
CA ALA A 485 -1.19 -4.09 -37.98
C ALA A 485 0.16 -4.03 -37.22
N GLY A 486 0.33 -4.97 -36.29
CA GLY A 486 1.59 -5.25 -35.61
C GLY A 486 2.50 -6.17 -36.43
N GLY A 487 3.77 -6.26 -36.06
CA GLY A 487 4.65 -7.33 -36.50
C GLY A 487 4.38 -8.64 -35.76
N SER A 488 5.07 -9.70 -36.18
CA SER A 488 4.98 -11.05 -35.59
C SER A 488 5.68 -11.18 -34.23
N GLN A 489 6.67 -10.32 -33.96
CA GLN A 489 7.45 -10.28 -32.72
C GLN A 489 7.25 -8.98 -31.95
N TRP A 490 6.99 -7.87 -32.64
CA TRP A 490 6.83 -6.56 -32.03
C TRP A 490 5.69 -5.75 -32.67
N SER A 491 4.84 -5.15 -31.84
CA SER A 491 3.78 -4.24 -32.28
C SER A 491 4.06 -2.80 -31.84
N ASP A 492 4.00 -1.88 -32.80
CA ASP A 492 3.97 -0.45 -32.52
C ASP A 492 2.53 0.07 -32.26
N ALA A 493 1.53 -0.81 -32.21
CA ALA A 493 0.14 -0.44 -31.91
C ALA A 493 -0.04 0.07 -30.47
N VAL A 494 -0.80 1.16 -30.31
CA VAL A 494 -1.12 1.80 -29.02
C VAL A 494 -2.59 2.26 -28.97
N PRO A 495 -3.25 2.37 -27.81
CA PRO A 495 -4.53 3.05 -27.69
C PRO A 495 -4.37 4.57 -27.96
N LYS A 496 -5.48 5.24 -28.33
CA LYS A 496 -5.51 6.70 -28.56
C LYS A 496 -4.93 7.50 -27.38
N GLY A 497 -5.13 7.03 -26.15
CA GLY A 497 -4.64 7.67 -24.93
C GLY A 497 -3.13 7.76 -24.78
N GLU A 498 -2.30 7.07 -25.57
CA GLU A 498 -0.86 7.35 -25.54
C GLU A 498 -0.52 8.71 -26.20
N LEU A 499 -1.37 9.22 -27.10
CA LEU A 499 -1.10 10.45 -27.87
C LEU A 499 -2.10 11.58 -27.59
N LEU A 500 -3.35 11.26 -27.26
CA LEU A 500 -4.44 12.22 -27.04
C LEU A 500 -5.02 12.12 -25.64
N LEU A 501 -5.26 13.26 -25.00
CA LEU A 501 -5.98 13.37 -23.74
C LEU A 501 -7.47 13.01 -23.91
N GLY A 502 -8.05 12.48 -22.84
CA GLY A 502 -9.45 12.06 -22.75
C GLY A 502 -9.72 10.61 -23.14
N TYR A 503 -8.69 9.85 -23.56
CA TYR A 503 -8.79 8.43 -23.89
C TYR A 503 -8.01 7.54 -22.90
N PRO A 504 -8.39 6.26 -22.71
CA PRO A 504 -7.60 5.34 -21.91
C PRO A 504 -6.23 5.07 -22.55
N THR A 505 -5.19 5.02 -21.71
CA THR A 505 -3.81 4.66 -22.09
C THR A 505 -3.58 3.15 -21.92
N THR A 506 -2.40 2.63 -22.25
CA THR A 506 -2.02 1.23 -21.90
C THR A 506 -2.00 0.96 -20.39
N ARG A 507 -2.00 2.02 -19.57
CA ARG A 507 -1.88 1.99 -18.10
C ARG A 507 -3.24 2.14 -17.41
N ASP A 508 -4.31 2.42 -18.15
CA ASP A 508 -5.60 2.84 -17.62
C ASP A 508 -6.76 1.98 -18.11
N ALA A 509 -7.66 1.61 -17.18
CA ALA A 509 -8.94 0.99 -17.51
C ALA A 509 -10.01 2.03 -17.94
N VAL A 510 -9.76 3.32 -17.73
CA VAL A 510 -10.69 4.43 -17.96
C VAL A 510 -10.01 5.60 -18.69
N ALA A 511 -10.80 6.52 -19.23
CA ALA A 511 -10.31 7.76 -19.82
C ALA A 511 -9.58 8.65 -18.81
N VAL A 512 -8.54 9.37 -19.26
CA VAL A 512 -7.77 10.31 -18.45
C VAL A 512 -7.67 11.66 -19.19
N PRO A 513 -8.14 12.79 -18.63
CA PRO A 513 -8.75 12.92 -17.30
C PRO A 513 -10.09 12.18 -17.18
N GLU A 514 -10.48 11.80 -15.96
CA GLU A 514 -11.74 11.09 -15.71
C GLU A 514 -12.96 11.96 -15.98
N ALA A 515 -12.92 13.21 -15.52
CA ALA A 515 -13.94 14.20 -15.81
C ALA A 515 -13.81 14.67 -17.27
N ALA A 516 -14.94 14.88 -17.94
CA ALA A 516 -14.94 15.50 -19.26
C ALA A 516 -14.50 16.96 -19.16
N ASP A 517 -13.57 17.36 -20.02
CA ASP A 517 -12.92 18.66 -19.97
C ASP A 517 -12.72 19.20 -21.38
N ALA A 518 -13.58 20.14 -21.78
CA ALA A 518 -13.60 20.70 -23.12
C ALA A 518 -12.34 21.49 -23.51
N LEU A 519 -11.41 21.76 -22.57
CA LEU A 519 -10.10 22.34 -22.89
C LEU A 519 -9.03 21.26 -23.12
N LEU A 520 -9.08 20.15 -22.37
CA LEU A 520 -8.06 19.10 -22.40
C LEU A 520 -8.39 17.99 -23.41
N ASP A 521 -9.65 17.62 -23.55
CA ASP A 521 -10.09 16.50 -24.38
C ASP A 521 -9.73 16.69 -25.87
N ASN A 522 -9.28 15.61 -26.50
CA ASN A 522 -8.69 15.59 -27.85
C ASN A 522 -7.40 16.42 -28.01
N GLY A 523 -6.85 17.00 -26.93
CA GLY A 523 -5.56 17.68 -26.92
C GLY A 523 -4.36 16.74 -26.75
N SER A 524 -3.14 17.28 -26.86
CA SER A 524 -1.88 16.54 -26.67
C SER A 524 -0.81 17.44 -26.05
N TYR A 525 0.19 16.89 -25.35
CA TYR A 525 1.39 17.66 -25.01
C TYR A 525 2.42 17.57 -26.13
N LEU A 526 3.11 18.69 -26.37
CA LEU A 526 4.20 18.82 -27.32
C LEU A 526 5.49 19.18 -26.57
N VAL A 527 6.47 18.31 -26.71
CA VAL A 527 7.84 18.51 -26.21
C VAL A 527 8.68 19.08 -27.34
N ILE A 528 9.41 20.17 -27.08
CA ILE A 528 10.43 20.72 -28.00
C ILE A 528 11.80 20.66 -27.33
N ARG A 529 12.83 20.22 -28.05
CA ARG A 529 14.25 20.50 -27.73
C ARG A 529 15.01 20.85 -29.00
N LYS A 530 15.70 22.00 -29.02
CA LYS A 530 16.71 22.28 -30.04
C LYS A 530 18.02 21.64 -29.61
N LEU A 531 18.49 20.66 -30.39
CA LEU A 531 19.65 19.83 -30.12
C LEU A 531 20.69 20.03 -31.21
N ARG A 532 21.82 20.65 -30.87
CA ARG A 532 22.96 20.82 -31.79
C ARG A 532 23.75 19.52 -31.88
N GLN A 533 24.16 19.11 -33.07
CA GLN A 533 24.83 17.83 -33.31
C GLN A 533 26.26 18.05 -33.83
N ASN A 534 27.27 17.68 -33.05
CA ASN A 534 28.68 17.90 -33.37
C ASN A 534 29.23 16.80 -34.30
N VAL A 535 28.82 16.84 -35.58
CA VAL A 535 29.17 15.79 -36.58
C VAL A 535 30.68 15.53 -36.66
N ALA A 536 31.50 16.58 -36.77
CA ALA A 536 32.96 16.44 -36.83
C ALA A 536 33.58 15.83 -35.56
N ARG A 537 32.95 16.03 -34.38
CA ARG A 537 33.38 15.43 -33.11
C ARG A 537 33.08 13.93 -33.09
N LEU A 538 31.91 13.52 -33.60
CA LEU A 538 31.57 12.10 -33.78
C LEU A 538 32.51 11.41 -34.79
N ASP A 539 32.72 12.00 -35.96
CA ASP A 539 33.57 11.38 -37.01
C ASP A 539 35.02 11.20 -36.53
N ALA A 540 35.58 12.18 -35.81
CA ALA A 540 36.91 12.08 -35.21
C ALA A 540 36.98 11.01 -34.10
N LEU A 541 35.95 10.93 -33.24
CA LEU A 541 35.82 9.91 -32.20
C LEU A 541 35.75 8.50 -32.80
N LEU A 542 34.94 8.30 -33.85
CA LEU A 542 34.80 7.02 -34.54
C LEU A 542 36.12 6.61 -35.20
N ALA A 543 36.79 7.51 -35.92
CA ALA A 543 38.09 7.24 -36.54
C ALA A 543 39.17 6.86 -35.52
N ALA A 544 39.26 7.59 -34.40
CA ALA A 544 40.23 7.33 -33.34
C ALA A 544 39.97 5.98 -32.63
N ASN A 545 38.71 5.64 -32.36
CA ASN A 545 38.36 4.35 -31.75
C ASN A 545 38.52 3.18 -32.73
N ALA A 546 38.17 3.36 -34.01
CA ALA A 546 38.36 2.36 -35.06
C ALA A 546 39.83 1.97 -35.21
N ALA A 547 40.72 2.96 -35.34
CA ALA A 547 42.16 2.73 -35.44
C ALA A 547 42.78 2.09 -34.19
N ARG A 548 42.23 2.36 -32.99
CA ARG A 548 42.71 1.79 -31.72
C ARG A 548 42.21 0.36 -31.47
N LEU A 549 41.01 0.03 -31.93
CA LEU A 549 40.36 -1.27 -31.70
C LEU A 549 40.53 -2.26 -32.87
N ASP A 550 41.03 -1.79 -34.02
CA ASP A 550 41.13 -2.52 -35.29
C ASP A 550 39.77 -3.04 -35.77
N VAL A 551 38.81 -2.11 -35.94
CA VAL A 551 37.42 -2.39 -36.34
C VAL A 551 36.87 -1.32 -37.28
N ASP A 552 35.83 -1.65 -38.03
CA ASP A 552 35.12 -0.72 -38.92
C ASP A 552 34.47 0.43 -38.11
N PRO A 553 34.71 1.72 -38.46
CA PRO A 553 34.01 2.84 -37.83
C PRO A 553 32.48 2.81 -37.98
N GLU A 554 31.92 2.20 -39.03
CA GLU A 554 30.47 2.00 -39.14
C GLU A 554 29.95 0.96 -38.15
N LEU A 555 30.72 -0.08 -37.82
CA LEU A 555 30.35 -1.03 -36.77
C LEU A 555 30.32 -0.33 -35.40
N LEU A 556 31.28 0.56 -35.13
CA LEU A 556 31.26 1.40 -33.93
C LEU A 556 30.03 2.31 -33.90
N ALA A 557 29.76 3.04 -34.98
CA ALA A 557 28.58 3.90 -35.10
C ALA A 557 27.27 3.10 -34.87
N ALA A 558 27.18 1.90 -35.45
CA ALA A 558 26.05 1.01 -35.26
C ALA A 558 25.95 0.46 -33.82
N LYS A 559 27.06 0.18 -33.14
CA LYS A 559 27.10 -0.26 -31.72
C LYS A 559 26.69 0.85 -30.74
N LEU A 560 26.95 2.12 -31.06
CA LEU A 560 26.46 3.28 -30.29
C LEU A 560 24.95 3.51 -30.50
N MET A 561 24.49 3.44 -31.75
CA MET A 561 23.08 3.70 -32.09
C MET A 561 22.14 2.51 -31.81
N GLY A 562 22.62 1.27 -32.01
CA GLY A 562 21.82 0.04 -32.07
C GLY A 562 21.22 -0.26 -33.45
N ARG A 563 21.50 0.61 -34.45
CA ARG A 563 21.14 0.47 -35.87
C ARG A 563 22.30 0.93 -36.73
N TRP A 564 22.46 0.34 -37.91
CA TRP A 564 23.32 0.88 -38.97
C TRP A 564 22.77 2.23 -39.48
N ARG A 565 23.62 3.05 -40.13
CA ARG A 565 23.17 4.32 -40.73
C ARG A 565 22.06 4.18 -41.77
N ASP A 566 21.89 3.03 -42.39
CA ASP A 566 20.77 2.71 -43.30
C ASP A 566 19.45 2.32 -42.59
N GLY A 567 19.45 2.29 -41.26
CA GLY A 567 18.29 1.95 -40.44
C GLY A 567 18.18 0.48 -40.04
N ARG A 568 18.98 -0.44 -40.60
CA ARG A 568 18.94 -1.88 -40.21
C ARG A 568 19.31 -2.06 -38.72
N PRO A 569 18.49 -2.75 -37.90
CA PRO A 569 18.75 -2.94 -36.48
C PRO A 569 19.76 -4.07 -36.19
N LEU A 570 20.62 -3.89 -35.17
CA LEU A 570 21.65 -4.88 -34.82
C LEU A 570 21.10 -6.21 -34.28
N ALA A 571 19.93 -6.19 -33.62
CA ALA A 571 19.36 -7.34 -32.92
C ALA A 571 18.38 -8.19 -33.77
N ALA A 572 17.88 -7.69 -34.91
CA ALA A 572 16.83 -8.37 -35.67
C ALA A 572 17.35 -9.48 -36.63
N PRO A 573 16.45 -10.33 -37.17
CA PRO A 573 16.73 -11.15 -38.35
C PRO A 573 17.00 -10.28 -39.59
N ALA A 574 17.74 -10.81 -40.58
CA ALA A 574 18.30 -10.07 -41.72
C ALA A 574 17.29 -9.29 -42.60
N ASN A 575 15.99 -9.60 -42.53
CA ASN A 575 14.94 -9.02 -43.37
C ASN A 575 13.97 -8.10 -42.60
N SER A 576 14.23 -7.81 -41.31
CA SER A 576 13.32 -7.01 -40.46
C SER A 576 13.91 -5.64 -40.12
N THR A 577 13.23 -4.56 -40.54
CA THR A 577 13.60 -3.18 -40.18
C THR A 577 13.12 -2.81 -38.78
N ASN A 578 12.04 -3.41 -38.28
CA ASN A 578 11.43 -3.02 -37.00
C ASN A 578 10.64 -4.10 -36.25
N ASP A 579 10.34 -5.25 -36.86
CA ASP A 579 9.67 -6.39 -36.21
C ASP A 579 10.71 -7.29 -35.51
N PHE A 580 11.07 -6.96 -34.27
CA PHE A 580 11.99 -7.72 -33.43
C PHE A 580 11.88 -7.31 -31.95
N THR A 581 12.32 -8.18 -31.04
CA THR A 581 12.60 -7.85 -29.63
C THR A 581 14.05 -8.18 -29.27
N TYR A 582 14.50 -7.82 -28.07
CA TYR A 582 15.86 -8.17 -27.59
C TYR A 582 15.94 -9.53 -26.88
N ALA A 583 14.88 -10.34 -26.91
CA ALA A 583 14.85 -11.65 -26.24
C ALA A 583 15.90 -12.63 -26.79
N ALA A 584 16.27 -12.50 -28.07
CA ALA A 584 17.34 -13.27 -28.71
C ALA A 584 18.75 -12.66 -28.52
N ASP A 585 18.87 -11.58 -27.72
CA ASP A 585 20.13 -10.92 -27.37
C ASP A 585 20.16 -10.55 -25.87
N PRO A 586 20.01 -11.54 -24.96
CA PRO A 586 19.89 -11.31 -23.51
C PRO A 586 21.20 -10.86 -22.86
N GLN A 587 22.35 -11.11 -23.50
CA GLN A 587 23.67 -10.67 -23.04
C GLN A 587 24.09 -9.30 -23.63
N GLY A 588 23.29 -8.70 -24.52
CA GLY A 588 23.65 -7.45 -25.20
C GLY A 588 24.79 -7.56 -26.22
N SER A 589 25.23 -8.78 -26.54
CA SER A 589 26.34 -9.09 -27.44
C SER A 589 26.15 -8.53 -28.85
N ARG A 590 24.91 -8.54 -29.36
CA ARG A 590 24.59 -7.94 -30.67
C ARG A 590 24.37 -6.44 -30.52
N CYS A 591 23.35 -6.04 -29.78
CA CYS A 591 22.97 -4.65 -29.54
C CYS A 591 23.19 -4.30 -28.06
N PRO A 592 24.22 -3.50 -27.71
CA PRO A 592 24.55 -3.22 -26.31
C PRO A 592 23.38 -2.63 -25.52
N PHE A 593 23.29 -2.93 -24.22
CA PHE A 593 22.24 -2.42 -23.34
C PHE A 593 22.13 -0.89 -23.35
N HIS A 594 23.27 -0.21 -23.54
CA HIS A 594 23.40 1.25 -23.54
C HIS A 594 23.21 1.89 -24.92
N ALA A 595 22.95 1.10 -25.97
CA ALA A 595 22.76 1.62 -27.32
C ALA A 595 21.49 2.46 -27.45
N HIS A 596 21.55 3.54 -28.22
CA HIS A 596 20.54 4.59 -28.26
C HIS A 596 19.10 4.08 -28.41
N VAL A 597 18.83 3.26 -29.45
CA VAL A 597 17.47 2.74 -29.66
C VAL A 597 17.03 1.71 -28.61
N ARG A 598 17.96 0.99 -27.97
CA ARG A 598 17.66 0.00 -26.91
C ARG A 598 17.38 0.68 -25.57
N ARG A 599 18.03 1.81 -25.27
CA ARG A 599 17.67 2.64 -24.09
C ARG A 599 16.34 3.35 -24.27
N ALA A 600 16.11 3.95 -25.43
CA ALA A 600 14.89 4.70 -25.73
C ALA A 600 13.63 3.81 -25.83
N ASN A 601 13.78 2.56 -26.30
CA ASN A 601 12.73 1.54 -26.28
C ASN A 601 13.34 0.14 -26.05
N PRO A 602 13.34 -0.37 -24.80
CA PRO A 602 13.92 -1.67 -24.47
C PRO A 602 13.07 -2.88 -24.90
N ARG A 603 11.88 -2.67 -25.49
CA ARG A 603 10.99 -3.72 -26.05
C ARG A 603 10.72 -4.91 -25.11
N ALA A 604 10.72 -4.66 -23.80
CA ALA A 604 10.51 -5.64 -22.75
C ALA A 604 9.73 -5.00 -21.59
N GLY A 605 8.81 -5.77 -20.99
CA GLY A 605 7.87 -5.28 -19.97
C GLY A 605 6.51 -4.89 -20.54
N GLU A 606 5.50 -4.88 -19.67
CA GLU A 606 4.08 -4.69 -20.06
C GLU A 606 3.70 -3.21 -20.31
N LEU A 607 4.34 -2.27 -19.60
CA LEU A 607 4.08 -0.83 -19.70
C LEU A 607 5.31 -0.09 -20.22
N LEU A 608 5.35 0.17 -21.52
CA LEU A 608 6.45 0.91 -22.15
C LEU A 608 6.02 2.35 -22.50
N PRO A 609 6.85 3.37 -22.20
CA PRO A 609 6.59 4.75 -22.61
C PRO A 609 6.63 4.88 -24.13
N ARG A 610 5.64 5.56 -24.71
CA ARG A 610 5.51 5.76 -26.16
C ARG A 610 5.38 7.24 -26.46
N ILE A 611 6.08 7.72 -27.48
CA ILE A 611 6.02 9.11 -27.96
C ILE A 611 6.00 9.14 -29.48
N ALA A 612 5.19 10.03 -30.07
CA ALA A 612 5.14 10.25 -31.51
C ALA A 612 6.14 11.34 -31.90
N ARG A 613 7.31 10.96 -32.43
CA ARG A 613 8.38 11.91 -32.79
C ARG A 613 8.08 12.55 -34.14
N ARG A 614 8.20 13.88 -34.24
CA ARG A 614 7.90 14.72 -35.41
C ARG A 614 8.97 15.79 -35.66
N GLY A 615 10.18 15.56 -35.17
CA GLY A 615 11.31 16.47 -35.30
C GLY A 615 11.74 16.71 -36.76
N LEU A 616 12.47 17.81 -36.96
CA LEU A 616 13.08 18.19 -38.23
C LEU A 616 14.49 18.73 -37.99
N SER A 617 15.37 18.59 -38.97
CA SER A 617 16.74 19.10 -38.88
C SER A 617 16.77 20.62 -39.02
N TYR A 618 17.84 21.25 -38.55
CA TYR A 618 18.14 22.66 -38.78
C TYR A 618 19.62 22.83 -39.19
N GLY A 619 19.94 23.91 -39.90
CA GLY A 619 21.25 24.15 -40.51
C GLY A 619 21.48 23.43 -41.86
N GLN A 620 22.54 23.79 -42.56
CA GLN A 620 22.99 23.13 -43.80
C GLN A 620 24.07 22.06 -43.51
N PRO A 621 24.18 21.01 -44.34
CA PRO A 621 25.34 20.13 -44.35
C PRO A 621 26.62 20.95 -44.57
N GLY A 622 27.51 20.94 -43.57
CA GLY A 622 28.72 21.77 -43.54
C GLY A 622 28.73 22.77 -42.38
N ASP A 623 27.57 23.29 -41.98
CA ASP A 623 27.47 24.33 -40.95
C ASP A 623 28.00 23.88 -39.58
N ALA A 624 28.49 24.83 -38.79
CA ALA A 624 28.93 24.60 -37.41
C ALA A 624 27.77 24.60 -36.40
N ASP A 625 26.66 25.28 -36.70
CA ASP A 625 25.39 25.20 -35.96
C ASP A 625 24.35 24.47 -36.81
N ARG A 626 24.24 23.16 -36.60
CA ARG A 626 23.25 22.27 -37.19
C ARG A 626 22.86 21.20 -36.21
N GLY A 627 21.72 20.56 -36.46
CA GLY A 627 21.27 19.45 -35.65
C GLY A 627 19.78 19.16 -35.85
N LEU A 628 19.11 18.82 -34.76
CA LEU A 628 17.71 18.40 -34.75
C LEU A 628 16.91 19.33 -33.83
N VAL A 629 15.79 19.88 -34.31
CA VAL A 629 14.73 20.29 -33.39
C VAL A 629 13.85 19.07 -33.14
N PHE A 630 14.13 18.41 -32.03
CA PHE A 630 13.36 17.29 -31.53
C PHE A 630 11.95 17.79 -31.17
N MET A 631 10.95 17.09 -31.68
CA MET A 631 9.54 17.33 -31.37
C MET A 631 8.90 16.00 -31.06
N ALA A 632 8.13 15.91 -29.97
CA ALA A 632 7.38 14.71 -29.63
C ALA A 632 5.98 15.06 -29.12
N TYR A 633 4.98 14.32 -29.61
CA TYR A 633 3.61 14.35 -29.10
C TYR A 633 3.34 13.15 -28.20
N ASN A 634 2.67 13.40 -27.08
CA ASN A 634 2.39 12.41 -26.06
C ASN A 634 1.29 12.92 -25.11
N ALA A 635 0.47 12.03 -24.53
CA ALA A 635 -0.62 12.43 -23.63
C ALA A 635 -0.18 12.70 -22.18
N ASN A 636 0.91 12.08 -21.72
CA ASN A 636 1.44 12.23 -20.36
C ASN A 636 2.96 12.48 -20.40
N LEU A 637 3.39 13.68 -20.01
CA LEU A 637 4.81 14.09 -20.08
C LEU A 637 5.70 13.20 -19.19
N ALA A 638 5.32 13.00 -17.93
CA ALA A 638 6.12 12.28 -16.94
C ALA A 638 6.24 10.78 -17.27
N GLU A 639 5.12 10.14 -17.58
CA GLU A 639 5.04 8.69 -17.87
C GLU A 639 5.58 8.30 -19.26
N GLN A 640 5.89 9.28 -20.13
CA GLN A 640 6.32 9.02 -21.50
C GLN A 640 7.64 9.75 -21.82
N TYR A 641 7.60 11.04 -22.11
CA TYR A 641 8.79 11.77 -22.56
C TYR A 641 9.87 11.90 -21.46
N GLU A 642 9.50 12.33 -20.24
CA GLU A 642 10.49 12.51 -19.17
C GLU A 642 11.15 11.18 -18.79
N THR A 643 10.35 10.11 -18.71
CA THR A 643 10.85 8.74 -18.49
C THR A 643 11.88 8.34 -19.54
N ILE A 644 11.60 8.54 -20.83
CA ILE A 644 12.56 8.24 -21.91
C ILE A 644 13.80 9.14 -21.81
N GLN A 645 13.64 10.46 -21.63
CA GLN A 645 14.78 11.39 -21.55
C GLN A 645 15.72 11.05 -20.38
N ARG A 646 15.15 10.73 -19.21
CA ARG A 646 15.87 10.24 -18.04
C ARG A 646 16.66 8.97 -18.36
N TRP A 647 16.04 8.00 -19.05
CA TRP A 647 16.74 6.81 -19.52
C TRP A 647 17.93 7.17 -20.39
N MET A 648 17.80 8.12 -21.33
CA MET A 648 18.93 8.56 -22.17
C MET A 648 20.05 9.20 -21.33
N ALA A 649 19.71 10.07 -20.38
CA ALA A 649 20.69 10.81 -19.59
C ALA A 649 21.54 9.90 -18.68
N GLY A 650 20.92 8.90 -18.04
CA GLY A 650 21.63 8.03 -17.08
C GLY A 650 20.73 7.23 -16.15
N ALA A 651 19.68 6.58 -16.66
CA ALA A 651 18.83 5.70 -15.85
C ALA A 651 18.56 4.33 -16.51
N ASN A 652 18.01 3.40 -15.75
CA ASN A 652 17.97 1.99 -16.11
C ASN A 652 16.65 1.59 -16.80
N SER A 653 16.72 1.35 -18.11
CA SER A 653 15.62 0.81 -18.94
C SER A 653 15.91 -0.57 -19.52
N SER A 654 17.20 -0.94 -19.61
CA SER A 654 17.69 -2.15 -20.26
C SER A 654 18.47 -3.10 -19.33
N GLY A 655 18.60 -2.77 -18.04
CA GLY A 655 19.28 -3.57 -17.02
C GLY A 655 20.79 -3.33 -16.91
N GLY A 656 21.40 -2.48 -17.75
CA GLY A 656 22.81 -2.10 -17.61
C GLY A 656 23.07 -1.12 -16.45
N TYR A 657 24.32 -0.66 -16.29
CA TYR A 657 24.71 0.34 -15.29
C TYR A 657 24.27 1.75 -15.68
N SER A 658 23.59 2.48 -14.79
CA SER A 658 22.99 3.78 -15.12
C SER A 658 24.01 4.82 -15.59
N GLY A 659 25.20 4.82 -14.97
CA GLY A 659 26.32 5.70 -15.28
C GLY A 659 26.96 5.47 -16.66
N GLN A 660 26.64 4.36 -17.33
CA GLN A 660 26.85 4.25 -18.78
C GLN A 660 25.66 4.92 -19.49
N GLY A 661 25.75 6.24 -19.60
CA GLY A 661 24.81 7.12 -20.29
C GLY A 661 24.63 6.77 -21.78
N ASP A 662 23.65 7.41 -22.42
CA ASP A 662 23.48 7.28 -23.88
C ASP A 662 24.71 7.89 -24.58
N PRO A 663 25.27 7.26 -25.62
CA PRO A 663 26.50 7.75 -26.21
C PRO A 663 26.37 9.12 -26.88
N PHE A 664 25.15 9.55 -27.25
CA PHE A 664 24.88 10.83 -27.90
C PHE A 664 24.31 11.88 -26.93
N LEU A 665 23.34 11.49 -26.11
CA LEU A 665 22.53 12.34 -25.22
C LEU A 665 22.91 12.22 -23.73
N GLY A 666 23.74 11.25 -23.35
CA GLY A 666 24.24 11.11 -21.98
C GLY A 666 25.09 12.31 -21.58
N VAL A 667 24.97 12.73 -20.31
CA VAL A 667 25.61 13.95 -19.81
C VAL A 667 27.13 13.83 -19.92
N ALA A 668 27.78 14.93 -20.29
CA ALA A 668 29.23 15.04 -20.34
C ALA A 668 29.73 15.98 -19.23
N THR A 669 30.76 15.54 -18.49
CA THR A 669 31.45 16.33 -17.47
C THR A 669 32.81 16.74 -18.02
N ALA A 670 33.09 18.04 -18.09
CA ALA A 670 34.36 18.54 -18.59
C ALA A 670 35.53 18.03 -17.74
N GLY A 671 36.56 17.47 -18.38
CA GLY A 671 37.69 16.84 -17.71
C GLY A 671 37.52 15.37 -17.30
N GLU A 672 36.33 14.77 -17.46
CA GLU A 672 36.09 13.34 -17.18
C GLU A 672 35.91 12.54 -18.49
N GLU A 673 36.83 11.63 -18.80
CA GLU A 673 36.70 10.76 -20.00
C GLU A 673 35.55 9.77 -19.82
N ARG A 674 34.51 9.89 -20.65
CA ARG A 674 33.42 8.91 -20.70
C ARG A 674 33.81 7.68 -21.51
N VAL A 675 33.48 6.51 -20.98
CA VAL A 675 33.73 5.21 -21.62
C VAL A 675 32.41 4.47 -21.80
N TYR A 676 32.17 4.00 -23.03
CA TYR A 676 31.03 3.16 -23.40
C TYR A 676 31.52 1.73 -23.66
N ARG A 677 31.03 0.76 -22.87
CA ARG A 677 31.48 -0.63 -22.94
C ARG A 677 30.52 -1.47 -23.77
N CYS A 678 31.07 -2.28 -24.69
CA CYS A 678 30.28 -3.21 -25.49
C CYS A 678 31.07 -4.46 -25.90
N GLU A 679 30.38 -5.48 -26.39
CA GLU A 679 31.02 -6.64 -27.00
C GLU A 679 31.24 -6.44 -28.51
N ILE A 680 32.43 -6.76 -29.00
CA ILE A 680 32.75 -6.93 -30.43
C ILE A 680 33.55 -8.23 -30.58
N ASP A 681 33.12 -9.13 -31.47
CA ASP A 681 33.76 -10.42 -31.77
C ASP A 681 34.14 -11.25 -30.53
N GLY A 682 33.22 -11.35 -29.55
CA GLY A 682 33.44 -12.09 -28.31
C GLY A 682 34.36 -11.38 -27.30
N ARG A 683 34.84 -10.16 -27.58
CA ARG A 683 35.71 -9.36 -26.70
C ARG A 683 34.96 -8.17 -26.13
N GLY A 684 35.11 -7.93 -24.83
CA GLY A 684 34.68 -6.67 -24.21
C GLY A 684 35.61 -5.55 -24.64
N VAL A 685 35.06 -4.50 -25.26
CA VAL A 685 35.80 -3.32 -25.70
C VAL A 685 35.22 -2.04 -25.11
N ASP A 686 36.12 -1.13 -24.78
CA ASP A 686 35.82 0.20 -24.27
C ASP A 686 35.94 1.21 -25.42
N ILE A 687 34.84 1.85 -25.81
CA ILE A 687 34.79 2.98 -26.75
C ILE A 687 34.95 4.27 -25.93
N ARG A 688 35.99 5.05 -26.21
CA ARG A 688 36.25 6.34 -25.55
C ARG A 688 35.39 7.41 -26.20
N LEU A 689 34.44 7.96 -25.45
CA LEU A 689 33.56 9.05 -25.89
C LEU A 689 34.12 10.45 -25.61
N GLY A 690 35.13 10.55 -24.72
CA GLY A 690 35.70 11.81 -24.28
C GLY A 690 34.83 12.58 -23.29
N ASP A 691 35.32 13.75 -22.89
CA ASP A 691 34.71 14.65 -21.90
C ASP A 691 33.75 15.68 -22.51
N GLN A 692 33.71 15.77 -23.85
CA GLN A 692 32.86 16.69 -24.60
C GLN A 692 31.55 16.03 -25.06
N PRO A 693 30.42 16.77 -25.08
CA PRO A 693 29.13 16.24 -25.54
C PRO A 693 29.09 16.03 -27.07
N LEU A 694 28.45 14.97 -27.55
CA LEU A 694 28.19 14.82 -28.99
C LEU A 694 26.95 15.62 -29.43
N VAL A 695 25.96 15.71 -28.55
CA VAL A 695 24.75 16.52 -28.73
C VAL A 695 24.66 17.55 -27.60
N GLU A 696 24.45 18.82 -27.95
CA GLU A 696 24.34 19.94 -27.01
C GLU A 696 22.89 20.48 -27.02
N ILE A 697 22.19 20.48 -25.89
CA ILE A 697 20.91 21.18 -25.79
C ILE A 697 21.13 22.69 -25.93
N GLN A 698 20.36 23.32 -26.82
CA GLN A 698 20.35 24.76 -27.02
C GLN A 698 19.24 25.43 -26.20
N TRP A 699 18.08 24.78 -26.12
CA TRP A 699 16.92 25.10 -25.27
C TRP A 699 15.83 24.02 -25.47
N GLY A 700 14.84 23.97 -24.59
CA GLY A 700 13.65 23.15 -24.77
C GLY A 700 12.47 23.63 -23.94
N GLY A 701 11.27 23.13 -24.24
CA GLY A 701 10.04 23.56 -23.56
C GLY A 701 8.87 22.59 -23.74
N TYR A 702 7.87 22.73 -22.88
CA TYR A 702 6.61 22.00 -22.94
C TYR A 702 5.49 22.93 -23.38
N PHE A 703 4.69 22.45 -24.32
CA PHE A 703 3.53 23.14 -24.86
C PHE A 703 2.32 22.21 -24.82
N PHE A 704 1.12 22.77 -24.69
CA PHE A 704 -0.14 22.06 -24.82
C PHE A 704 -0.76 22.36 -26.18
N VAL A 705 -1.18 21.32 -26.91
CA VAL A 705 -1.81 21.42 -28.22
C VAL A 705 -3.30 21.13 -28.02
N PRO A 706 -4.15 22.17 -27.90
CA PRO A 706 -5.59 21.97 -27.73
C PRO A 706 -6.21 21.36 -28.98
N SER A 707 -7.36 20.70 -28.80
CA SER A 707 -8.24 20.33 -29.91
C SER A 707 -8.76 21.56 -30.66
N ILE A 708 -9.16 21.40 -31.91
CA ILE A 708 -9.66 22.48 -32.76
C ILE A 708 -10.92 23.15 -32.15
N PRO A 709 -11.89 22.42 -31.57
CA PRO A 709 -13.01 23.04 -30.85
C PRO A 709 -12.58 23.79 -29.58
N ALA A 710 -11.63 23.25 -28.81
CA ALA A 710 -11.10 23.90 -27.61
C ALA A 710 -10.40 25.22 -27.95
N LEU A 711 -9.58 25.22 -29.01
CA LEU A 711 -8.89 26.41 -29.50
C LEU A 711 -9.89 27.49 -29.96
N ARG A 712 -10.96 27.08 -30.66
CA ARG A 712 -12.03 27.99 -31.12
C ARG A 712 -12.84 28.63 -30.01
N ASN A 713 -12.97 27.96 -28.86
CA ASN A 713 -13.79 28.41 -27.73
C ASN A 713 -12.95 28.84 -26.51
N LEU A 714 -11.63 28.98 -26.66
CA LEU A 714 -10.68 29.04 -25.56
C LEU A 714 -11.04 30.08 -24.49
N GLY A 715 -11.47 31.29 -24.89
CA GLY A 715 -11.82 32.37 -23.95
C GLY A 715 -12.94 32.03 -22.96
N ALA A 716 -13.85 31.13 -23.30
CA ALA A 716 -14.94 30.70 -22.41
C ALA A 716 -14.49 29.62 -21.40
N LEU A 717 -13.37 28.94 -21.64
CA LEU A 717 -12.92 27.77 -20.90
C LEU A 717 -11.93 28.07 -19.75
N LEU A 718 -11.62 29.36 -19.49
CA LEU A 718 -10.49 29.79 -18.65
C LEU A 718 -10.75 30.06 -17.13
N PRO A 719 -11.97 30.43 -16.66
CA PRO A 719 -12.25 30.62 -15.22
C PRO A 719 -12.62 29.32 -14.46
N GLY A 720 -12.38 29.24 -13.14
CA GLY A 720 -12.78 28.08 -12.31
C GLY A 720 -12.94 28.37 -10.80
N PRO A 721 -13.79 27.61 -10.07
CA PRO A 721 -14.11 27.83 -8.65
C PRO A 721 -13.21 27.05 -7.66
N ALA A 722 -13.29 27.36 -6.36
CA ALA A 722 -12.49 26.74 -5.28
C ALA A 722 -13.34 26.30 -4.06
N PRO A 723 -13.06 25.13 -3.43
CA PRO A 723 -13.74 24.66 -2.22
C PRO A 723 -12.95 24.94 -0.91
N ALA A 724 -13.61 24.80 0.24
CA ALA A 724 -13.05 25.00 1.59
C ALA A 724 -13.40 23.83 2.54
N ALA A 725 -12.67 23.70 3.66
CA ALA A 725 -12.76 22.58 4.61
C ALA A 725 -12.86 23.03 6.10
N PRO A 726 -13.53 22.25 6.99
CA PRO A 726 -13.53 22.47 8.46
C PRO A 726 -13.10 21.25 9.31
N VAL A 727 -12.73 21.47 10.59
CA VAL A 727 -12.30 20.43 11.59
C VAL A 727 -12.69 20.84 13.06
N PRO A 728 -12.25 20.19 14.19
CA PRO A 728 -13.07 19.47 15.20
C PRO A 728 -13.20 20.21 16.59
N ARG A 729 -13.55 19.67 17.78
CA ARG A 729 -13.64 18.29 18.37
C ARG A 729 -14.60 18.24 19.61
N VAL A 730 -14.39 17.28 20.53
CA VAL A 730 -15.28 16.73 21.60
C VAL A 730 -16.47 15.95 21.02
N PRO A 731 -16.67 14.66 21.39
CA PRO A 731 -17.84 13.91 20.97
C PRO A 731 -19.15 14.53 21.47
N THR A 732 -19.96 15.03 20.54
CA THR A 732 -21.33 15.51 20.81
C THR A 732 -22.39 14.43 20.54
N ASP A 733 -21.99 13.25 20.07
CA ASP A 733 -22.86 12.14 19.66
C ASP A 733 -22.53 10.82 20.39
N ALA A 734 -23.49 9.89 20.37
CA ALA A 734 -23.38 8.61 21.06
C ALA A 734 -22.28 7.72 20.47
N GLU A 735 -22.07 7.82 19.15
CA GLU A 735 -21.01 7.11 18.45
C GLU A 735 -19.66 7.57 18.97
N GLY A 736 -19.31 8.86 18.84
CA GLY A 736 -18.01 9.39 19.28
C GLY A 736 -17.68 9.11 20.75
N TRP A 737 -18.69 9.01 21.62
CA TRP A 737 -18.51 8.53 23.00
C TRP A 737 -18.21 7.03 23.10
N ARG A 738 -18.93 6.16 22.36
CA ARG A 738 -18.58 4.73 22.22
C ARG A 738 -17.12 4.57 21.79
N CYS A 739 -16.74 5.31 20.75
CA CYS A 739 -15.39 5.31 20.18
C CYS A 739 -14.31 5.62 21.21
N TRP A 740 -14.59 6.59 22.09
CA TRP A 740 -13.64 7.05 23.09
C TRP A 740 -13.57 6.09 24.28
N LEU A 741 -14.69 5.50 24.71
CA LEU A 741 -14.78 4.60 25.87
C LEU A 741 -14.37 3.15 25.60
N GLU A 742 -14.63 2.62 24.41
CA GLU A 742 -14.40 1.19 24.07
C GLU A 742 -13.03 0.92 23.41
N ASP A 743 -12.25 1.95 23.04
CA ASP A 743 -10.89 1.78 22.52
C ASP A 743 -9.85 1.45 23.62
N ARG A 744 -8.92 0.55 23.30
CA ARG A 744 -8.00 -0.06 24.28
C ARG A 744 -6.86 0.83 24.78
N GLU A 745 -6.66 2.02 24.20
CA GLU A 745 -5.63 2.98 24.63
C GLU A 745 -6.22 4.35 25.02
N THR A 746 -7.36 4.74 24.44
CA THR A 746 -8.03 6.02 24.73
C THR A 746 -9.23 5.89 25.66
N GLY A 747 -9.77 4.68 25.87
CA GLY A 747 -10.78 4.36 26.88
C GLY A 747 -10.34 4.75 28.29
N ASP A 748 -9.07 4.50 28.63
CA ASP A 748 -8.46 4.94 29.87
C ASP A 748 -8.63 6.45 30.06
N ALA A 749 -8.26 7.26 29.06
CA ALA A 749 -8.40 8.72 29.10
C ALA A 749 -9.87 9.20 29.08
N ALA A 750 -10.78 8.45 28.47
CA ALA A 750 -12.22 8.73 28.51
C ALA A 750 -12.78 8.54 29.93
N TRP A 751 -12.39 7.46 30.59
CA TRP A 751 -12.75 7.19 31.98
C TRP A 751 -12.08 8.16 32.95
N ASP A 752 -10.82 8.54 32.72
CA ASP A 752 -10.13 9.54 33.52
C ASP A 752 -10.81 10.93 33.38
N TYR A 753 -11.37 11.25 32.22
CA TYR A 753 -12.23 12.43 32.03
C TYR A 753 -13.54 12.33 32.85
N VAL A 754 -14.22 11.17 32.85
CA VAL A 754 -15.43 10.93 33.68
C VAL A 754 -15.11 11.03 35.18
N ILE A 755 -13.96 10.51 35.62
CA ILE A 755 -13.46 10.68 36.99
C ILE A 755 -13.24 12.17 37.30
N ALA A 756 -12.61 12.92 36.40
CA ALA A 756 -12.39 14.35 36.55
C ALA A 756 -13.69 15.20 36.55
N GLN A 757 -14.80 14.68 36.01
CA GLN A 757 -16.13 15.32 36.13
C GLN A 757 -16.88 14.97 37.42
N GLY A 758 -16.27 14.24 38.36
CA GLY A 758 -16.88 13.86 39.64
C GLY A 758 -17.18 12.37 39.80
N GLY A 759 -16.79 11.53 38.83
CA GLY A 759 -16.93 10.07 38.92
C GLY A 759 -18.19 9.49 38.29
N ALA A 760 -19.16 10.34 37.93
CA ALA A 760 -20.30 10.01 37.09
C ALA A 760 -20.52 11.11 36.03
N LEU A 761 -21.02 10.76 34.85
CA LEU A 761 -21.27 11.71 33.75
C LEU A 761 -22.43 11.25 32.85
N ALA A 762 -23.42 12.13 32.62
CA ALA A 762 -24.44 11.91 31.59
C ALA A 762 -23.88 12.24 30.21
N THR A 763 -23.99 11.30 29.26
CA THR A 763 -23.52 11.46 27.88
C THR A 763 -24.55 10.91 26.88
N PRO A 764 -24.45 11.24 25.57
CA PRO A 764 -25.23 10.59 24.54
C PRO A 764 -25.10 9.05 24.46
N TYR A 765 -24.04 8.46 25.04
CA TYR A 765 -23.85 7.01 25.13
C TYR A 765 -24.56 6.37 26.35
N GLY A 766 -24.94 7.18 27.34
CA GLY A 766 -25.57 6.74 28.59
C GLY A 766 -25.01 7.47 29.82
N VAL A 767 -25.43 7.05 31.00
CA VAL A 767 -24.87 7.52 32.28
C VAL A 767 -23.62 6.70 32.59
N LEU A 768 -22.45 7.33 32.48
CA LEU A 768 -21.16 6.72 32.76
C LEU A 768 -20.87 6.81 34.26
N VAL A 769 -20.44 5.71 34.87
CA VAL A 769 -20.10 5.62 36.29
C VAL A 769 -18.71 4.98 36.42
N GLY A 770 -17.71 5.78 36.79
CA GLY A 770 -16.30 5.35 36.82
C GLY A 770 -15.69 5.23 38.21
N ALA A 771 -16.17 5.99 39.20
CA ALA A 771 -15.57 6.01 40.54
C ALA A 771 -15.83 4.69 41.29
N PRO A 772 -14.85 4.11 42.01
CA PRO A 772 -14.97 2.78 42.62
C PRO A 772 -16.18 2.59 43.53
N ALA A 773 -16.49 3.58 44.36
CA ALA A 773 -17.64 3.55 45.28
C ALA A 773 -18.98 3.57 44.53
N LEU A 774 -19.12 4.41 43.50
CA LEU A 774 -20.34 4.52 42.69
C LEU A 774 -20.54 3.27 41.82
N VAL A 775 -19.46 2.69 41.29
CA VAL A 775 -19.50 1.40 40.58
C VAL A 775 -20.02 0.29 41.51
N MET A 776 -19.57 0.24 42.77
CA MET A 776 -20.07 -0.71 43.75
C MET A 776 -21.52 -0.45 44.19
N GLU A 777 -22.00 0.79 44.18
CA GLU A 777 -23.43 1.12 44.37
C GLU A 777 -24.29 0.49 43.26
N VAL A 778 -23.90 0.66 41.99
CA VAL A 778 -24.58 0.07 40.82
C VAL A 778 -24.55 -1.47 40.86
N LEU A 779 -23.42 -2.06 41.25
CA LEU A 779 -23.26 -3.52 41.31
C LEU A 779 -24.08 -4.15 42.45
N ARG A 780 -24.06 -3.57 43.66
CA ARG A 780 -24.82 -4.07 44.81
C ARG A 780 -26.33 -3.90 44.65
N ASN A 781 -26.76 -2.78 44.04
CA ASN A 781 -28.17 -2.52 43.72
C ASN A 781 -29.10 -2.62 44.97
N GLY A 782 -28.63 -2.17 46.14
CA GLY A 782 -29.32 -2.39 47.43
C GLY A 782 -30.75 -1.81 47.50
N ASP A 783 -31.00 -0.73 46.76
CA ASP A 783 -32.32 -0.08 46.64
C ASP A 783 -33.16 -0.60 45.46
N THR A 784 -32.74 -1.67 44.78
CA THR A 784 -33.42 -2.26 43.60
C THR A 784 -33.67 -1.27 42.44
N ARG A 785 -32.74 -0.34 42.22
CA ARG A 785 -32.83 0.73 41.19
C ARG A 785 -32.41 0.29 39.79
N TYR A 786 -31.69 -0.82 39.67
CA TYR A 786 -31.06 -1.29 38.44
C TYR A 786 -31.52 -2.71 38.05
N SER A 787 -31.42 -3.05 36.76
CA SER A 787 -31.80 -4.37 36.21
C SER A 787 -30.82 -4.86 35.14
N VAL A 788 -30.67 -6.17 35.01
CA VAL A 788 -29.98 -6.86 33.91
C VAL A 788 -30.91 -7.28 32.76
N SER A 789 -32.18 -6.84 32.75
CA SER A 789 -33.18 -7.16 31.71
C SER A 789 -32.69 -6.95 30.27
N GLY A 790 -31.82 -5.94 30.05
CA GLY A 790 -31.18 -5.72 28.75
C GLY A 790 -30.24 -6.85 28.28
N TYR A 791 -29.63 -7.60 29.21
CA TYR A 791 -28.95 -8.86 28.88
C TYR A 791 -29.98 -9.94 28.54
N GLY A 792 -31.08 -10.05 29.30
CA GLY A 792 -32.15 -11.01 29.04
C GLY A 792 -32.81 -10.86 27.66
N GLU A 793 -33.05 -9.63 27.22
CA GLU A 793 -33.53 -9.31 25.87
C GLU A 793 -32.61 -9.87 24.77
N ARG A 794 -31.29 -9.66 24.90
CA ARG A 794 -30.27 -10.11 23.94
C ARG A 794 -29.95 -11.60 24.02
N MET A 795 -30.04 -12.17 25.22
CA MET A 795 -30.00 -13.62 25.39
C MET A 795 -31.20 -14.25 24.66
N SER A 796 -32.39 -13.67 24.75
CA SER A 796 -33.59 -14.18 24.07
C SER A 796 -33.44 -14.26 22.54
N SER A 797 -32.86 -13.23 21.89
CA SER A 797 -32.61 -13.23 20.44
C SER A 797 -31.46 -14.15 20.00
N SER A 798 -30.51 -14.47 20.89
CA SER A 798 -29.32 -15.25 20.58
C SER A 798 -29.34 -16.68 21.18
N ILE A 799 -28.73 -16.86 22.35
CA ILE A 799 -28.47 -18.17 22.98
C ILE A 799 -29.67 -18.74 23.76
N GLY A 800 -30.69 -17.92 23.98
CA GLY A 800 -31.85 -18.22 24.82
C GLY A 800 -31.80 -17.55 26.19
N LEU A 801 -32.96 -17.09 26.68
CA LEU A 801 -33.09 -16.59 28.05
C LEU A 801 -32.86 -17.71 29.08
N GLY A 802 -32.09 -17.38 30.12
CA GLY A 802 -31.84 -18.17 31.32
C GLY A 802 -31.47 -17.22 32.48
N TYR A 803 -31.22 -17.76 33.68
CA TYR A 803 -31.15 -16.93 34.90
C TYR A 803 -30.16 -15.75 34.87
N LEU A 804 -29.08 -15.81 34.09
CA LEU A 804 -28.11 -14.71 33.92
C LEU A 804 -28.73 -13.40 33.36
N GLY A 805 -29.90 -13.49 32.72
CA GLY A 805 -30.65 -12.35 32.21
C GLY A 805 -31.90 -12.00 33.04
N LEU A 806 -32.05 -12.56 34.24
CA LEU A 806 -33.19 -12.36 35.15
C LEU A 806 -32.79 -11.56 36.39
N ASP A 807 -33.75 -10.94 37.05
CA ASP A 807 -33.59 -10.25 38.34
C ASP A 807 -34.63 -10.76 39.37
N GLY A 808 -34.36 -10.50 40.66
CA GLY A 808 -35.30 -10.72 41.76
C GLY A 808 -35.81 -12.16 41.87
N ALA A 809 -37.09 -12.34 42.22
CA ALA A 809 -37.67 -13.65 42.53
C ALA A 809 -37.51 -14.72 41.41
N ALA A 810 -37.42 -14.31 40.13
CA ALA A 810 -37.20 -15.23 39.02
C ALA A 810 -35.74 -15.69 38.93
N HIS A 811 -34.78 -14.81 39.24
CA HIS A 811 -33.38 -15.15 39.41
C HIS A 811 -33.19 -16.03 40.67
N ASP A 812 -33.76 -15.61 41.79
CA ASP A 812 -33.59 -16.27 43.10
C ASP A 812 -34.17 -17.69 43.15
N ALA A 813 -35.15 -18.00 42.29
CA ALA A 813 -35.69 -19.35 42.13
C ALA A 813 -34.74 -20.32 41.39
N GLN A 814 -33.88 -19.82 40.49
CA GLN A 814 -33.04 -20.64 39.60
C GLN A 814 -31.56 -20.62 40.01
N ALA A 815 -31.04 -19.45 40.37
CA ALA A 815 -29.62 -19.21 40.56
C ALA A 815 -28.97 -19.96 41.73
N PRO A 816 -29.57 -20.14 42.93
CA PRO A 816 -28.85 -20.66 44.09
C PRO A 816 -28.31 -22.08 43.92
N ALA A 817 -29.09 -22.98 43.32
CA ALA A 817 -28.66 -24.37 43.09
C ALA A 817 -27.54 -24.46 42.05
N ILE A 818 -27.65 -23.68 40.97
CA ILE A 818 -26.66 -23.61 39.89
C ILE A 818 -25.37 -22.96 40.38
N ASN A 819 -25.46 -21.81 41.06
CA ASN A 819 -24.32 -21.10 41.62
C ASN A 819 -23.53 -22.00 42.58
N LYS A 820 -24.20 -22.75 43.45
CA LYS A 820 -23.57 -23.72 44.35
C LYS A 820 -22.85 -24.85 43.60
N ALA A 821 -23.37 -25.29 42.46
CA ALA A 821 -22.71 -26.30 41.62
C ALA A 821 -21.46 -25.75 40.91
N ILE A 822 -21.47 -24.47 40.52
CA ILE A 822 -20.31 -23.76 39.95
C ILE A 822 -19.25 -23.52 41.04
N GLU A 823 -19.66 -23.02 42.21
CA GLU A 823 -18.79 -22.78 43.38
C GLU A 823 -18.13 -24.05 43.93
N ALA A 824 -18.68 -25.23 43.64
CA ALA A 824 -18.10 -26.52 43.99
C ALA A 824 -16.86 -26.89 43.17
N ILE A 825 -16.57 -26.17 42.07
CA ILE A 825 -15.33 -26.32 41.30
C ILE A 825 -14.30 -25.31 41.83
N GLY A 826 -13.39 -25.80 42.66
CA GLY A 826 -12.33 -25.01 43.27
C GLY A 826 -11.20 -24.61 42.32
N ALA A 827 -10.35 -23.71 42.82
CA ALA A 827 -9.14 -23.28 42.13
C ALA A 827 -8.05 -24.37 42.00
N PRO A 828 -7.79 -25.25 43.00
CA PRO A 828 -6.75 -26.27 42.90
C PRO A 828 -6.96 -27.27 41.75
N GLU A 829 -8.17 -27.80 41.60
CA GLU A 829 -8.54 -28.74 40.54
C GLU A 829 -8.60 -28.04 39.16
N SER A 830 -9.06 -26.79 39.12
CA SER A 830 -9.06 -25.96 37.91
C SER A 830 -7.64 -25.68 37.42
N PHE A 831 -6.72 -25.39 38.34
CA PHE A 831 -5.28 -25.24 38.07
C PHE A 831 -4.68 -26.53 37.52
N ALA A 832 -4.89 -27.66 38.18
CA ALA A 832 -4.33 -28.94 37.77
C ALA A 832 -4.82 -29.36 36.36
N ALA A 833 -6.13 -29.23 36.10
CA ALA A 833 -6.71 -29.53 34.79
C ALA A 833 -6.18 -28.59 33.70
N ALA A 834 -6.22 -27.28 33.91
CA ALA A 834 -5.76 -26.29 32.93
C ALA A 834 -4.27 -26.42 32.62
N LYS A 835 -3.43 -26.64 33.65
CA LYS A 835 -1.99 -26.89 33.49
C LYS A 835 -1.72 -28.15 32.65
N GLY A 836 -2.43 -29.25 32.94
CA GLY A 836 -2.31 -30.51 32.21
C GLY A 836 -2.67 -30.37 30.72
N TYR A 837 -3.83 -29.77 30.41
CA TYR A 837 -4.25 -29.54 29.03
C TYR A 837 -3.34 -28.56 28.29
N ALA A 838 -2.89 -27.48 28.94
CA ALA A 838 -1.98 -26.51 28.34
C ALA A 838 -0.62 -27.14 28.01
N ALA A 839 -0.07 -27.96 28.92
CA ALA A 839 1.16 -28.71 28.67
C ALA A 839 1.01 -29.70 27.51
N ALA A 840 -0.13 -30.39 27.39
CA ALA A 840 -0.41 -31.30 26.27
C ALA A 840 -0.50 -30.55 24.92
N VAL A 841 -1.17 -29.39 24.88
CA VAL A 841 -1.23 -28.54 23.67
C VAL A 841 0.15 -28.03 23.28
N ILE A 842 0.96 -27.60 24.25
CA ILE A 842 2.35 -27.16 24.03
C ILE A 842 3.21 -28.32 23.52
N ALA A 843 3.05 -29.53 24.06
CA ALA A 843 3.74 -30.73 23.57
C ALA A 843 3.37 -31.05 22.11
N GLN A 844 2.07 -31.05 21.78
CA GLN A 844 1.60 -31.28 20.40
C GLN A 844 2.11 -30.21 19.42
N LEU A 845 2.15 -28.94 19.84
CA LEU A 845 2.75 -27.85 19.06
C LEU A 845 4.24 -28.09 18.78
N ARG A 846 5.00 -28.52 19.81
CA ARG A 846 6.43 -28.86 19.67
C ARG A 846 6.65 -30.04 18.73
N GLU A 847 5.86 -31.10 18.88
CA GLU A 847 5.93 -32.30 18.01
C GLU A 847 5.58 -31.96 16.55
N GLY A 848 4.50 -31.20 16.33
CA GLY A 848 4.09 -30.76 15.00
C GLY A 848 5.14 -29.88 14.31
N ALA A 849 5.75 -28.94 15.06
CA ALA A 849 6.80 -28.06 14.54
C ALA A 849 8.11 -28.81 14.25
N LEU A 850 8.50 -29.77 15.10
CA LEU A 850 9.63 -30.67 14.86
C LEU A 850 9.39 -31.56 13.63
N ALA A 851 8.17 -32.08 13.45
CA ALA A 851 7.80 -32.92 12.31
C ALA A 851 7.88 -32.18 10.95
N VAL A 852 7.82 -30.85 10.94
CA VAL A 852 8.01 -30.01 9.75
C VAL A 852 9.37 -29.29 9.72
N GLY A 853 10.31 -29.66 10.61
CA GLY A 853 11.70 -29.22 10.56
C GLY A 853 11.97 -27.81 11.09
N LEU A 854 11.10 -27.24 11.91
CA LEU A 854 11.30 -25.91 12.51
C LEU A 854 12.25 -25.98 13.72
N ALA A 855 13.05 -24.94 13.92
CA ALA A 855 13.90 -24.76 15.10
C ALA A 855 13.19 -24.05 16.28
N GLU A 856 12.08 -23.38 16.00
CA GLU A 856 11.22 -22.69 16.97
C GLU A 856 9.75 -22.90 16.59
N ALA A 857 8.87 -23.08 17.57
CA ALA A 857 7.43 -23.12 17.37
C ALA A 857 6.80 -21.79 17.80
N PRO A 858 5.93 -21.17 16.99
CA PRO A 858 5.14 -20.02 17.43
C PRO A 858 4.08 -20.46 18.45
N LEU A 859 4.25 -20.03 19.70
CA LEU A 859 3.31 -20.22 20.79
C LEU A 859 2.37 -19.00 20.84
N ASP A 860 1.22 -19.13 20.20
CA ASP A 860 0.13 -18.16 20.24
C ASP A 860 -0.74 -18.39 21.50
N PHE A 861 -0.82 -17.37 22.36
CA PHE A 861 -1.60 -17.42 23.60
C PHE A 861 -3.11 -17.55 23.36
N GLU A 862 -3.63 -17.01 22.24
CA GLU A 862 -5.04 -17.10 21.89
C GLU A 862 -5.39 -18.53 21.43
N ALA A 863 -4.57 -19.11 20.55
CA ALA A 863 -4.74 -20.50 20.12
C ALA A 863 -4.62 -21.48 21.31
N LEU A 864 -3.62 -21.28 22.18
CA LEU A 864 -3.46 -22.05 23.41
C LEU A 864 -4.69 -21.95 24.31
N ALA A 865 -5.16 -20.73 24.60
CA ALA A 865 -6.31 -20.52 25.47
C ALA A 865 -7.59 -21.15 24.90
N MET A 866 -7.84 -21.05 23.59
CA MET A 866 -9.00 -21.70 22.95
C MET A 866 -8.95 -23.22 23.06
N LEU A 867 -7.78 -23.83 22.82
CA LEU A 867 -7.60 -25.29 22.90
C LEU A 867 -7.72 -25.82 24.33
N VAL A 868 -7.20 -25.11 25.33
CA VAL A 868 -7.36 -25.46 26.74
C VAL A 868 -8.83 -25.33 27.18
N LEU A 869 -9.48 -24.23 26.82
CA LEU A 869 -10.88 -24.00 27.16
C LEU A 869 -11.82 -25.00 26.50
N GLN A 870 -11.52 -25.48 25.28
CA GLN A 870 -12.24 -26.59 24.67
C GLN A 870 -12.24 -27.82 25.60
N GLN A 871 -11.07 -28.25 26.07
CA GLN A 871 -10.93 -29.43 26.92
C GLN A 871 -11.63 -29.25 28.28
N LEU A 872 -11.51 -28.06 28.90
CA LEU A 872 -12.22 -27.73 30.13
C LEU A 872 -13.74 -27.69 29.94
N CYS A 873 -14.22 -27.27 28.77
CA CYS A 873 -15.65 -27.33 28.45
C CYS A 873 -16.14 -28.77 28.32
N THR A 874 -15.40 -29.64 27.63
CA THR A 874 -15.72 -31.07 27.56
C THR A 874 -15.66 -31.72 28.96
N LEU A 875 -14.71 -31.34 29.80
CA LEU A 875 -14.55 -31.86 31.17
C LEU A 875 -15.71 -31.46 32.11
N TRP A 876 -16.19 -30.23 32.03
CA TRP A 876 -17.19 -29.72 32.99
C TRP A 876 -18.63 -29.74 32.46
N PHE A 877 -18.82 -29.50 31.15
CA PHE A 877 -20.13 -29.40 30.53
C PHE A 877 -20.50 -30.59 29.64
N GLY A 878 -19.53 -31.41 29.20
CA GLY A 878 -19.72 -32.50 28.24
C GLY A 878 -19.77 -32.05 26.77
N LEU A 879 -19.57 -30.76 26.51
CA LEU A 879 -19.55 -30.15 25.18
C LEU A 879 -18.26 -29.31 25.02
N PRO A 880 -17.56 -29.36 23.86
CA PRO A 880 -17.95 -30.06 22.64
C PRO A 880 -17.75 -31.58 22.70
N ASP A 881 -18.60 -32.29 21.95
CA ASP A 881 -18.63 -33.76 21.83
C ASP A 881 -18.15 -34.26 20.45
N GLY A 882 -17.83 -33.34 19.53
CA GLY A 882 -17.43 -33.64 18.15
C GLY A 882 -18.58 -34.01 17.21
N THR A 883 -19.79 -34.24 17.75
CA THR A 883 -20.96 -34.68 16.98
C THR A 883 -21.97 -33.55 16.85
N HIS A 884 -22.52 -33.07 17.96
CA HIS A 884 -23.48 -31.97 18.02
C HIS A 884 -22.77 -30.61 18.05
N MET A 885 -21.63 -30.53 18.73
CA MET A 885 -20.80 -29.34 18.84
C MET A 885 -19.34 -29.70 18.58
N LEU A 886 -18.69 -28.93 17.71
CA LEU A 886 -17.29 -29.11 17.34
C LEU A 886 -16.35 -28.36 18.29
N GLY A 887 -15.11 -28.81 18.36
CA GLY A 887 -14.01 -28.05 18.94
C GLY A 887 -13.32 -27.15 17.91
N MET A 888 -12.03 -26.91 18.15
CA MET A 888 -11.15 -26.10 17.30
C MET A 888 -10.52 -26.87 16.13
N GLN A 889 -10.81 -28.17 15.97
CA GLN A 889 -10.25 -28.99 14.90
C GLN A 889 -10.69 -28.53 13.50
N PHE A 890 -9.78 -28.70 12.52
CA PHE A 890 -10.06 -28.46 11.11
C PHE A 890 -11.25 -29.32 10.63
N SER A 891 -12.11 -28.76 9.78
CA SER A 891 -13.11 -29.53 9.02
C SER A 891 -12.79 -29.45 7.53
N ALA A 892 -12.76 -30.61 6.88
CA ALA A 892 -12.58 -30.70 5.43
C ALA A 892 -13.85 -30.30 4.65
N ASP A 893 -15.01 -30.16 5.31
CA ASP A 893 -16.23 -29.64 4.69
C ASP A 893 -16.23 -28.09 4.73
N PRO A 894 -16.12 -27.39 3.58
CA PRO A 894 -16.17 -25.92 3.55
C PRO A 894 -17.57 -25.35 3.86
N LYS A 895 -18.60 -26.20 4.02
CA LYS A 895 -19.96 -25.82 4.41
C LYS A 895 -20.31 -26.18 5.86
N GLU A 896 -19.32 -26.62 6.66
CA GLU A 896 -19.53 -26.96 8.07
C GLU A 896 -20.19 -25.80 8.84
N ALA A 897 -21.34 -26.08 9.44
CA ALA A 897 -22.23 -25.10 10.05
C ALA A 897 -22.63 -25.46 11.49
N ARG A 898 -22.06 -26.51 12.08
CA ARG A 898 -22.22 -26.85 13.50
C ARG A 898 -21.56 -25.80 14.40
N ALA A 899 -22.07 -25.69 15.62
CA ALA A 899 -21.51 -24.78 16.61
C ALA A 899 -20.09 -25.20 17.01
N ARG A 900 -19.20 -24.23 17.26
CA ARG A 900 -17.82 -24.48 17.73
C ARG A 900 -17.60 -23.94 19.14
N CYS A 901 -17.13 -24.78 20.06
CA CYS A 901 -16.77 -24.37 21.42
C CYS A 901 -15.25 -24.42 21.63
N PRO A 902 -14.63 -23.35 22.19
CA PRO A 902 -15.25 -22.13 22.73
C PRO A 902 -15.59 -21.02 21.70
N LEU A 903 -15.15 -21.15 20.44
CA LEU A 903 -15.15 -20.07 19.43
C LEU A 903 -16.47 -19.28 19.28
N ASP A 904 -17.61 -19.96 19.11
CA ASP A 904 -18.91 -19.33 18.90
C ASP A 904 -19.44 -18.56 20.13
N PHE A 905 -18.92 -18.80 21.34
CA PHE A 905 -19.34 -18.06 22.52
C PHE A 905 -18.79 -16.63 22.56
N ILE A 906 -17.69 -16.34 21.87
CA ILE A 906 -17.07 -15.00 21.81
C ILE A 906 -18.01 -13.93 21.20
N PRO A 907 -18.56 -14.10 19.98
CA PRO A 907 -19.50 -13.14 19.40
C PRO A 907 -20.81 -13.03 20.21
N VAL A 908 -21.28 -14.11 20.83
CA VAL A 908 -22.48 -14.08 21.70
C VAL A 908 -22.22 -13.21 22.93
N ALA A 909 -21.11 -13.42 23.63
CA ALA A 909 -20.81 -12.68 24.86
C ALA A 909 -20.71 -11.19 24.57
N ARG A 910 -20.14 -10.82 23.42
CA ARG A 910 -20.04 -9.44 22.99
C ARG A 910 -21.38 -8.80 22.65
N HIS A 911 -22.27 -9.52 21.95
CA HIS A 911 -23.62 -9.06 21.66
C HIS A 911 -24.45 -8.87 22.95
N VAL A 912 -24.40 -9.84 23.86
CA VAL A 912 -25.17 -9.82 25.11
C VAL A 912 -24.64 -8.76 26.08
N PHE A 913 -23.34 -8.78 26.40
CA PHE A 913 -22.79 -7.98 27.52
C PHE A 913 -22.29 -6.59 27.12
N GLY A 914 -22.03 -6.31 25.83
CA GLY A 914 -21.65 -4.97 25.37
C GLY A 914 -22.82 -3.97 25.51
N ALA A 915 -22.54 -2.72 25.89
CA ALA A 915 -23.59 -1.70 26.06
C ALA A 915 -24.29 -1.39 24.74
N HIS A 916 -23.52 -1.01 23.72
CA HIS A 916 -24.04 -0.63 22.40
C HIS A 916 -23.26 -1.35 21.27
N PRO A 917 -23.35 -2.69 21.16
CA PRO A 917 -22.69 -3.44 20.10
C PRO A 917 -23.21 -3.02 18.73
N THR A 918 -22.35 -3.12 17.72
CA THR A 918 -22.73 -2.84 16.33
C THR A 918 -23.75 -3.86 15.82
N GLU A 919 -24.44 -3.51 14.73
CA GLU A 919 -25.31 -4.44 13.99
C GLU A 919 -24.53 -5.69 13.56
N HIS A 920 -23.28 -5.53 13.10
CA HIS A 920 -22.38 -6.63 12.73
C HIS A 920 -22.15 -7.59 13.90
N VAL A 921 -21.74 -7.08 15.05
CA VAL A 921 -21.53 -7.88 16.28
C VAL A 921 -22.82 -8.58 16.69
N SER A 922 -23.95 -7.88 16.64
CA SER A 922 -25.24 -8.44 17.05
C SER A 922 -25.68 -9.58 16.14
N LYS A 923 -25.60 -9.40 14.81
CA LYS A 923 -25.91 -10.44 13.82
C LYS A 923 -25.02 -11.67 13.96
N GLN A 924 -23.72 -11.49 14.21
CA GLN A 924 -22.82 -12.62 14.49
C GLN A 924 -23.18 -13.34 15.79
N GLY A 925 -23.46 -12.58 16.87
CA GLY A 925 -23.85 -13.12 18.17
C GLY A 925 -25.17 -13.88 18.13
N GLU A 926 -26.19 -13.36 17.44
CA GLU A 926 -27.47 -14.04 17.25
C GLU A 926 -27.32 -15.37 16.49
N GLN A 927 -26.57 -15.36 15.38
CA GLN A 927 -26.34 -16.56 14.58
C GLN A 927 -25.52 -17.62 15.33
N ALA A 928 -24.48 -17.21 16.06
CA ALA A 928 -23.67 -18.11 16.87
C ALA A 928 -24.46 -18.66 18.07
N GLY A 929 -25.22 -17.82 18.77
CA GLY A 929 -26.08 -18.20 19.89
C GLY A 929 -27.16 -19.19 19.47
N ALA A 930 -27.80 -18.97 18.32
CA ALA A 930 -28.78 -19.90 17.76
C ALA A 930 -28.17 -21.29 17.44
N ARG A 931 -26.94 -21.34 16.89
CA ARG A 931 -26.20 -22.60 16.69
C ARG A 931 -25.90 -23.30 18.01
N LEU A 932 -25.36 -22.57 18.99
CA LEU A 932 -25.01 -23.11 20.32
C LEU A 932 -26.23 -23.67 21.05
N ARG A 933 -27.34 -22.91 21.09
CA ARG A 933 -28.61 -23.35 21.66
C ARG A 933 -29.12 -24.63 21.01
N LYS A 934 -29.08 -24.71 19.68
CA LYS A 934 -29.49 -25.90 18.92
C LYS A 934 -28.61 -27.11 19.23
N ALA A 935 -27.29 -26.92 19.32
CA ALA A 935 -26.35 -27.98 19.65
C ALA A 935 -26.55 -28.53 21.08
N ALA A 936 -26.71 -27.64 22.07
CA ALA A 936 -26.98 -28.03 23.45
C ALA A 936 -28.31 -28.79 23.59
N ALA A 937 -29.37 -28.32 22.92
CA ALA A 937 -30.67 -28.99 22.92
C ALA A 937 -30.62 -30.37 22.26
N ALA A 938 -29.93 -30.50 21.11
CA ALA A 938 -29.78 -31.78 20.42
C ALA A 938 -28.94 -32.78 21.23
N TRP A 939 -27.87 -32.32 21.87
CA TRP A 939 -27.04 -33.17 22.74
C TRP A 939 -27.82 -33.67 23.95
N LEU A 940 -28.55 -32.81 24.68
CA LEU A 940 -29.41 -33.25 25.78
C LEU A 940 -30.50 -34.23 25.31
N ALA A 941 -31.10 -34.00 24.14
CA ALA A 941 -32.09 -34.89 23.54
C ALA A 941 -31.54 -36.26 23.12
N SER A 942 -30.22 -36.41 22.93
CA SER A 942 -29.59 -37.72 22.67
C SER A 942 -29.47 -38.62 23.91
N GLY A 943 -29.84 -38.13 25.10
CA GLY A 943 -29.81 -38.89 26.35
C GLY A 943 -28.40 -39.24 26.86
N PRO A 944 -27.50 -38.25 27.03
CA PRO A 944 -26.13 -38.49 27.49
C PRO A 944 -26.11 -39.00 28.93
N GLU A 945 -25.08 -39.80 29.28
CA GLU A 945 -24.89 -40.30 30.64
C GLU A 945 -24.35 -39.18 31.55
N LEU A 946 -25.25 -38.32 32.03
CA LEU A 946 -24.92 -37.09 32.78
C LEU A 946 -24.06 -37.31 34.03
N GLY A 947 -24.02 -38.53 34.59
CA GLY A 947 -23.14 -38.87 35.72
C GLY A 947 -21.65 -38.70 35.42
N GLN A 948 -21.25 -38.62 34.15
CA GLN A 948 -19.88 -38.29 33.73
C GLN A 948 -19.55 -36.79 33.89
N TRP A 949 -20.56 -35.91 34.00
CA TRP A 949 -20.42 -34.46 34.08
C TRP A 949 -21.24 -33.88 35.26
N PRO A 950 -20.71 -33.90 36.50
CA PRO A 950 -21.46 -33.51 37.70
C PRO A 950 -22.04 -32.09 37.65
N LEU A 951 -21.35 -31.13 37.01
CA LEU A 951 -21.87 -29.77 36.83
C LEU A 951 -23.09 -29.77 35.90
N THR A 952 -23.03 -30.40 34.72
CA THR A 952 -24.19 -30.54 33.83
C THR A 952 -25.33 -31.29 34.50
N GLN A 953 -25.04 -32.37 35.25
CA GLN A 953 -26.05 -33.11 36.00
C GLN A 953 -26.77 -32.22 37.02
N ALA A 954 -26.02 -31.39 37.76
CA ALA A 954 -26.60 -30.44 38.71
C ALA A 954 -27.43 -29.35 38.03
N ILE A 955 -26.99 -28.83 36.87
CA ILE A 955 -27.74 -27.86 36.06
C ILE A 955 -29.07 -28.46 35.57
N VAL A 956 -29.03 -29.67 34.99
CA VAL A 956 -30.23 -30.38 34.51
C VAL A 956 -31.19 -30.66 35.66
N ALA A 957 -30.69 -31.14 36.81
CA ALA A 957 -31.52 -31.38 37.98
C ALA A 957 -32.14 -30.09 38.56
N ALA A 958 -31.41 -28.97 38.56
CA ALA A 958 -31.90 -27.67 39.00
C ALA A 958 -32.98 -27.08 38.07
N MET A 959 -32.89 -27.34 36.76
CA MET A 959 -33.83 -26.82 35.76
C MET A 959 -35.04 -27.71 35.48
N GLN A 960 -34.96 -29.01 35.81
CA GLN A 960 -36.06 -29.98 35.66
C GLN A 960 -37.43 -29.50 36.20
N PRO A 961 -37.54 -28.80 37.36
CA PRO A 961 -38.83 -28.29 37.84
C PRO A 961 -39.48 -27.21 36.97
N PHE A 962 -38.69 -26.52 36.14
CA PHE A 962 -39.14 -25.41 35.28
C PHE A 962 -39.47 -25.85 33.86
N GLU A 963 -38.92 -26.97 33.39
CA GLU A 963 -39.05 -27.49 32.02
C GLU A 963 -40.51 -27.72 31.58
N ALA A 964 -41.41 -28.05 32.52
CA ALA A 964 -42.83 -28.25 32.24
C ALA A 964 -43.62 -26.93 32.00
N GLY A 965 -43.07 -25.79 32.41
CA GLY A 965 -43.64 -24.45 32.18
C GLY A 965 -42.92 -23.64 31.10
N ASP A 966 -41.70 -24.03 30.73
CA ASP A 966 -40.88 -23.36 29.72
C ASP A 966 -40.00 -24.39 28.96
N GLU A 967 -40.51 -24.91 27.84
CA GLU A 967 -39.86 -25.97 27.07
C GLU A 967 -38.47 -25.52 26.55
N GLY A 968 -37.45 -26.33 26.80
CA GLY A 968 -36.07 -26.06 26.42
C GLY A 968 -35.32 -25.11 27.37
N ILE A 969 -35.89 -24.73 28.51
CA ILE A 969 -35.23 -23.86 29.49
C ILE A 969 -33.93 -24.49 30.02
N THR A 970 -33.86 -25.82 30.20
CA THR A 970 -32.64 -26.52 30.59
C THR A 970 -31.52 -26.35 29.55
N ALA A 971 -31.83 -26.52 28.26
CA ALA A 971 -30.86 -26.38 27.18
C ALA A 971 -30.34 -24.93 27.03
N ARG A 972 -31.24 -23.94 27.14
CA ARG A 972 -30.87 -22.51 27.13
C ARG A 972 -30.06 -22.11 28.37
N THR A 973 -30.38 -22.66 29.52
CA THR A 973 -29.65 -22.41 30.77
C THR A 973 -28.26 -23.03 30.74
N LEU A 974 -28.10 -24.27 30.25
CA LEU A 974 -26.79 -24.88 30.04
C LEU A 974 -25.91 -24.03 29.10
N ALA A 975 -26.45 -23.65 27.94
CA ALA A 975 -25.75 -22.80 26.97
C ALA A 975 -25.45 -21.40 27.54
N GLY A 976 -26.36 -20.83 28.35
CA GLY A 976 -26.16 -19.56 29.06
C GLY A 976 -25.07 -19.62 30.13
N ILE A 977 -24.98 -20.70 30.91
CA ILE A 977 -23.89 -20.89 31.89
C ILE A 977 -22.56 -21.04 31.16
N MET A 978 -22.53 -21.82 30.07
CA MET A 978 -21.35 -21.88 29.21
C MET A 978 -20.98 -20.49 28.66
N LEU A 979 -21.93 -19.61 28.32
CA LEU A 979 -21.60 -18.24 27.88
C LEU A 979 -20.80 -17.43 28.92
N GLY A 980 -21.01 -17.67 30.22
CA GLY A 980 -20.31 -16.95 31.29
C GLY A 980 -18.85 -17.36 31.48
N PHE A 981 -18.45 -18.58 31.07
CA PHE A 981 -17.14 -19.15 31.37
C PHE A 981 -16.06 -18.89 30.29
N PRO A 982 -16.07 -19.52 29.08
CA PRO A 982 -14.93 -19.44 28.18
C PRO A 982 -14.60 -18.03 27.66
N PRO A 983 -15.55 -17.16 27.24
CA PRO A 983 -15.21 -15.82 26.78
C PRO A 983 -14.47 -14.98 27.84
N THR A 984 -14.95 -15.04 29.08
CA THR A 984 -14.37 -14.30 30.21
C THR A 984 -12.97 -14.82 30.55
N VAL A 985 -12.81 -16.15 30.66
CA VAL A 985 -11.53 -16.76 31.03
C VAL A 985 -10.51 -16.70 29.89
N PHE A 986 -10.95 -16.84 28.63
CA PHE A 986 -10.13 -16.60 27.43
C PHE A 986 -9.52 -15.20 27.47
N ALA A 987 -10.37 -14.18 27.55
CA ALA A 987 -9.93 -12.81 27.40
C ALA A 987 -9.04 -12.34 28.58
N ASN A 988 -9.33 -12.75 29.82
CA ASN A 988 -8.44 -12.48 30.95
C ASN A 988 -7.10 -13.22 30.84
N THR A 989 -7.09 -14.49 30.41
CA THR A 989 -5.85 -15.27 30.26
C THR A 989 -4.94 -14.68 29.17
N VAL A 990 -5.50 -14.36 28.00
CA VAL A 990 -4.77 -13.73 26.89
C VAL A 990 -4.29 -12.32 27.26
N ALA A 991 -5.14 -11.50 27.87
CA ALA A 991 -4.75 -10.16 28.33
C ALA A 991 -3.61 -10.23 29.36
N CYS A 992 -3.67 -11.20 30.28
CA CYS A 992 -2.64 -11.34 31.30
C CYS A 992 -1.30 -11.80 30.71
N LEU A 993 -1.29 -12.87 29.91
CA LEU A 993 -0.07 -13.34 29.25
C LEU A 993 0.54 -12.26 28.36
N GLY A 994 -0.30 -11.51 27.62
CA GLY A 994 0.14 -10.42 26.75
C GLY A 994 0.77 -9.24 27.48
N VAL A 995 0.23 -8.84 28.63
CA VAL A 995 0.83 -7.78 29.47
C VAL A 995 2.15 -8.26 30.09
N LEU A 996 2.21 -9.50 30.60
CA LEU A 996 3.44 -10.06 31.17
C LEU A 996 4.56 -10.18 30.12
N ALA A 997 4.23 -10.56 28.88
CA ALA A 997 5.17 -10.57 27.77
C ALA A 997 5.61 -9.16 27.37
N ALA A 998 4.67 -8.22 27.18
CA ALA A 998 4.98 -6.85 26.76
C ALA A 998 5.81 -6.05 27.78
N THR A 999 5.67 -6.36 29.07
CA THR A 999 6.42 -5.72 30.17
C THR A 999 7.72 -6.44 30.55
N HIS A 1000 8.07 -7.52 29.84
CA HIS A 1000 9.17 -8.44 30.16
C HIS A 1000 9.03 -9.21 31.50
N ALA A 1001 7.98 -8.95 32.29
CA ALA A 1001 7.73 -9.61 33.57
C ALA A 1001 7.50 -11.14 33.46
N LEU A 1002 7.13 -11.65 32.27
CA LEU A 1002 6.96 -13.08 32.04
C LEU A 1002 8.26 -13.87 32.26
N TRP A 1003 9.41 -13.34 31.84
CA TRP A 1003 10.71 -14.02 32.01
C TRP A 1003 11.20 -13.98 33.46
N ASP A 1004 10.96 -12.88 34.17
CA ASP A 1004 11.24 -12.79 35.62
C ASP A 1004 10.40 -13.82 36.40
N LEU A 1005 9.12 -13.96 36.05
CA LEU A 1005 8.25 -15.00 36.58
C LEU A 1005 8.70 -16.40 36.17
N GLN A 1006 9.23 -16.60 34.97
CA GLN A 1006 9.76 -17.89 34.53
C GLN A 1006 10.94 -18.33 35.40
N LEU A 1007 11.88 -17.43 35.68
CA LEU A 1007 13.01 -17.68 36.59
C LEU A 1007 12.54 -17.96 38.01
N ALA A 1008 11.61 -17.16 38.53
CA ALA A 1008 11.04 -17.37 39.86
C ALA A 1008 10.28 -18.71 40.00
N TRP A 1009 9.54 -19.12 38.97
CA TRP A 1009 8.73 -20.35 38.95
C TRP A 1009 9.56 -21.62 38.80
N THR A 1010 10.51 -21.62 37.86
CA THR A 1010 11.39 -22.77 37.59
C THR A 1010 12.43 -23.01 38.69
N GLY A 1011 12.72 -22.00 39.52
CA GLY A 1011 13.56 -22.13 40.71
C GLY A 1011 12.86 -22.75 41.94
N LEU A 1012 11.55 -23.02 41.90
CA LEU A 1012 10.81 -23.58 43.03
C LEU A 1012 11.05 -25.09 43.20
N PRO A 1013 11.01 -25.63 44.44
CA PRO A 1013 11.16 -27.06 44.69
C PRO A 1013 9.94 -27.90 44.25
N ALA A 1014 8.77 -27.27 44.07
CA ALA A 1014 7.56 -27.88 43.54
C ALA A 1014 6.71 -26.82 42.81
N GLN A 1015 6.17 -27.17 41.64
CA GLN A 1015 5.33 -26.31 40.79
C GLN A 1015 3.84 -26.66 40.95
N ASP A 1016 3.37 -26.71 42.20
CA ASP A 1016 2.00 -27.03 42.58
C ASP A 1016 1.09 -25.78 42.72
N PHE A 1017 -0.15 -25.98 43.18
CA PHE A 1017 -1.10 -24.87 43.37
C PHE A 1017 -0.71 -23.92 44.51
N GLY A 1018 -0.06 -24.42 45.58
CA GLY A 1018 0.42 -23.57 46.68
C GLY A 1018 1.55 -22.65 46.21
N ALA A 1019 2.46 -23.17 45.40
CA ALA A 1019 3.44 -22.37 44.67
C ALA A 1019 2.79 -21.34 43.73
N ALA A 1020 1.72 -21.73 43.01
CA ALA A 1020 1.00 -20.83 42.10
C ALA A 1020 0.29 -19.68 42.82
N GLU A 1021 -0.24 -19.91 44.01
CA GLU A 1021 -0.81 -18.87 44.87
C GLU A 1021 0.25 -17.91 45.42
N ALA A 1022 1.44 -18.41 45.75
CA ALA A 1022 2.53 -17.57 46.26
C ALA A 1022 3.22 -16.72 45.18
N VAL A 1023 3.44 -17.27 43.98
CA VAL A 1023 4.31 -16.65 42.96
C VAL A 1023 3.54 -16.10 41.76
N LEU A 1024 2.52 -16.81 41.26
CA LEU A 1024 1.81 -16.41 40.04
C LEU A 1024 0.64 -15.45 40.35
N ARG A 1025 -0.16 -15.77 41.36
CA ARG A 1025 -1.34 -14.98 41.75
C ARG A 1025 -1.06 -13.48 41.92
N PRO A 1026 0.02 -13.02 42.58
CA PRO A 1026 0.27 -11.58 42.74
C PRO A 1026 0.49 -10.86 41.40
N ALA A 1027 1.09 -11.53 40.41
CA ALA A 1027 1.27 -10.98 39.07
C ALA A 1027 -0.03 -10.96 38.26
N LEU A 1028 -0.87 -12.00 38.40
CA LEU A 1028 -2.21 -12.04 37.82
C LEU A 1028 -3.09 -10.91 38.37
N LEU A 1029 -3.13 -10.71 39.69
CA LEU A 1029 -3.95 -9.67 40.32
C LEU A 1029 -3.51 -8.26 39.91
N ARG A 1030 -2.20 -7.96 39.83
CA ARG A 1030 -1.72 -6.68 39.31
C ARG A 1030 -2.19 -6.43 37.87
N THR A 1031 -2.12 -7.46 37.03
CA THR A 1031 -2.53 -7.37 35.63
C THR A 1031 -4.05 -7.22 35.47
N LEU A 1032 -4.82 -7.97 36.26
CA LEU A 1032 -6.28 -7.87 36.33
C LEU A 1032 -6.74 -6.48 36.81
N MET A 1033 -6.04 -5.86 37.77
CA MET A 1033 -6.37 -4.50 38.23
C MET A 1033 -6.01 -3.42 37.22
N ALA A 1034 -4.92 -3.61 36.45
CA ALA A 1034 -4.56 -2.72 35.36
C ALA A 1034 -5.53 -2.82 34.16
N LYS A 1035 -5.94 -4.05 33.77
CA LYS A 1035 -6.80 -4.29 32.59
C LYS A 1035 -7.78 -5.45 32.83
N PRO A 1036 -8.86 -5.26 33.61
CA PRO A 1036 -9.86 -6.31 33.83
C PRO A 1036 -10.67 -6.55 32.56
N VAL A 1037 -11.12 -7.80 32.37
CA VAL A 1037 -12.07 -8.15 31.30
C VAL A 1037 -13.33 -8.80 31.90
N PRO A 1038 -14.54 -8.27 31.65
CA PRO A 1038 -14.84 -7.10 30.83
C PRO A 1038 -14.39 -5.77 31.48
N PRO A 1039 -14.02 -4.74 30.68
CA PRO A 1039 -13.59 -3.45 31.20
C PRO A 1039 -14.75 -2.59 31.73
N MET A 1040 -15.99 -2.92 31.36
CA MET A 1040 -17.21 -2.27 31.83
C MET A 1040 -18.38 -3.25 31.77
N VAL A 1041 -19.40 -3.01 32.60
CA VAL A 1041 -20.72 -3.67 32.53
C VAL A 1041 -21.81 -2.60 32.51
N TRP A 1042 -23.05 -2.96 32.22
CA TRP A 1042 -24.14 -1.99 32.17
C TRP A 1042 -25.44 -2.53 32.76
N ARG A 1043 -26.35 -1.62 33.11
CA ARG A 1043 -27.67 -1.89 33.68
C ARG A 1043 -28.72 -0.98 33.05
N ARG A 1044 -29.98 -1.40 33.09
CA ARG A 1044 -31.14 -0.54 32.81
C ARG A 1044 -31.66 0.04 34.12
N ALA A 1045 -31.87 1.35 34.19
CA ALA A 1045 -32.48 1.98 35.37
C ALA A 1045 -33.99 1.67 35.44
N LEU A 1046 -34.48 1.28 36.62
CA LEU A 1046 -35.88 0.92 36.87
C LEU A 1046 -36.72 2.10 37.39
N VAL A 1047 -36.09 3.07 38.05
CA VAL A 1047 -36.72 4.24 38.69
C VAL A 1047 -35.85 5.47 38.51
N ASP A 1048 -36.46 6.66 38.54
CA ASP A 1048 -35.74 7.94 38.58
C ASP A 1048 -34.96 8.08 39.90
N HIS A 1049 -33.68 8.44 39.83
CA HIS A 1049 -32.81 8.65 40.98
C HIS A 1049 -31.60 9.52 40.61
N GLU A 1050 -30.66 9.71 41.55
CA GLU A 1050 -29.40 10.39 41.33
C GLU A 1050 -28.23 9.46 41.72
N ILE A 1051 -27.13 9.52 40.98
CA ILE A 1051 -25.86 8.87 41.33
C ILE A 1051 -24.70 9.85 41.10
N GLY A 1052 -23.88 10.09 42.13
CA GLY A 1052 -22.71 10.97 42.03
C GLY A 1052 -22.99 12.41 41.56
N GLY A 1053 -24.16 12.98 41.86
CA GLY A 1053 -24.58 14.30 41.36
C GLY A 1053 -25.23 14.30 39.97
N VAL A 1054 -25.39 13.13 39.34
CA VAL A 1054 -25.99 12.98 38.00
C VAL A 1054 -27.37 12.34 38.09
N ALA A 1055 -28.37 13.01 37.53
CA ALA A 1055 -29.73 12.49 37.45
C ALA A 1055 -29.81 11.32 36.44
N VAL A 1056 -30.46 10.23 36.87
CA VAL A 1056 -30.72 9.01 36.08
C VAL A 1056 -32.22 8.81 35.97
N ARG A 1057 -32.72 8.57 34.76
CA ARG A 1057 -34.15 8.38 34.49
C ARG A 1057 -34.47 6.91 34.29
N GLN A 1058 -35.72 6.53 34.58
CA GLN A 1058 -36.24 5.21 34.25
C GLN A 1058 -36.02 4.89 32.76
N GLY A 1059 -35.39 3.74 32.50
CA GLY A 1059 -35.04 3.27 31.16
C GLY A 1059 -33.63 3.61 30.69
N ASP A 1060 -32.91 4.53 31.35
CA ASP A 1060 -31.54 4.91 30.98
C ASP A 1060 -30.57 3.71 31.05
N VAL A 1061 -29.58 3.73 30.16
CA VAL A 1061 -28.43 2.81 30.19
C VAL A 1061 -27.37 3.40 31.11
N VAL A 1062 -27.10 2.70 32.22
CA VAL A 1062 -26.07 3.05 33.20
C VAL A 1062 -24.87 2.13 32.98
N VAL A 1063 -23.71 2.70 32.66
CA VAL A 1063 -22.47 1.98 32.31
C VAL A 1063 -21.46 2.10 33.44
N ALA A 1064 -21.18 0.99 34.12
CA ALA A 1064 -20.22 0.90 35.20
C ALA A 1064 -18.83 0.49 34.67
N GLY A 1065 -17.88 1.42 34.70
CA GLY A 1065 -16.51 1.22 34.23
C GLY A 1065 -15.67 0.44 35.23
N LEU A 1066 -15.67 -0.90 35.13
CA LEU A 1066 -14.89 -1.78 36.00
C LEU A 1066 -13.38 -1.47 35.91
N ALA A 1067 -12.84 -1.25 34.71
CA ALA A 1067 -11.44 -0.88 34.49
C ALA A 1067 -11.11 0.54 34.97
N ALA A 1068 -12.09 1.45 35.03
CA ALA A 1068 -11.91 2.74 35.67
C ALA A 1068 -11.79 2.57 37.18
N ALA A 1069 -12.72 1.82 37.78
CA ALA A 1069 -12.74 1.54 39.21
C ALA A 1069 -11.49 0.80 39.69
N THR A 1070 -11.07 -0.30 39.05
CA THR A 1070 -9.91 -1.09 39.50
C THR A 1070 -8.60 -0.33 39.42
N ARG A 1071 -8.40 0.52 38.40
CA ARG A 1071 -7.21 1.37 38.26
C ARG A 1071 -7.16 2.50 39.30
N HIS A 1072 -8.33 2.96 39.79
CA HIS A 1072 -8.44 3.99 40.83
C HIS A 1072 -8.57 3.41 42.26
N THR A 1073 -8.57 2.09 42.42
CA THR A 1073 -8.42 1.43 43.73
C THR A 1073 -6.99 1.64 44.25
N PRO A 1074 -6.79 2.07 45.51
CA PRO A 1074 -5.45 2.23 46.08
C PRO A 1074 -4.63 0.93 46.05
N PRO A 1075 -3.31 0.96 45.79
CA PRO A 1075 -2.48 -0.24 45.75
C PRO A 1075 -2.50 -1.11 47.01
N ALA A 1076 -2.77 -0.51 48.18
CA ALA A 1076 -2.91 -1.22 49.45
C ALA A 1076 -4.17 -2.10 49.51
N ASP A 1077 -5.20 -1.79 48.71
CA ASP A 1077 -6.50 -2.44 48.74
C ASP A 1077 -6.69 -3.47 47.62
N ILE A 1078 -5.66 -3.77 46.81
CA ILE A 1078 -5.75 -4.69 45.65
C ILE A 1078 -6.36 -6.06 46.02
N GLU A 1079 -5.98 -6.63 47.16
CA GLU A 1079 -6.52 -7.94 47.60
C GLU A 1079 -8.02 -7.89 47.93
N ALA A 1080 -8.56 -6.76 48.38
CA ALA A 1080 -9.99 -6.60 48.64
C ALA A 1080 -10.76 -6.10 47.41
N GLY A 1081 -10.16 -5.18 46.64
CA GLY A 1081 -10.78 -4.49 45.51
C GLY A 1081 -10.85 -5.31 44.23
N HIS A 1082 -10.07 -6.37 44.08
CA HIS A 1082 -10.06 -7.14 42.83
C HIS A 1082 -11.40 -7.82 42.49
N PHE A 1083 -12.26 -8.05 43.47
CA PHE A 1083 -13.61 -8.55 43.26
C PHE A 1083 -14.49 -7.60 42.42
N ILE A 1084 -14.17 -6.31 42.30
CA ILE A 1084 -14.89 -5.37 41.41
C ILE A 1084 -14.90 -5.90 39.96
N ALA A 1085 -13.80 -6.49 39.49
CA ALA A 1085 -13.70 -7.10 38.15
C ALA A 1085 -14.65 -8.31 37.96
N PHE A 1086 -15.17 -8.89 39.04
CA PHE A 1086 -16.09 -10.03 39.07
C PHE A 1086 -17.53 -9.66 39.47
N GLY A 1087 -17.87 -8.37 39.47
CA GLY A 1087 -19.18 -7.86 39.90
C GLY A 1087 -19.33 -7.69 41.41
N GLY A 1088 -18.23 -7.79 42.17
CA GLY A 1088 -18.14 -7.67 43.62
C GLY A 1088 -18.00 -9.03 44.34
N ALA A 1089 -17.84 -8.99 45.66
CA ALA A 1089 -17.53 -10.19 46.45
C ALA A 1089 -18.79 -10.95 46.86
N ARG A 1090 -18.85 -12.26 46.63
CA ARG A 1090 -19.95 -13.14 47.08
C ARG A 1090 -19.97 -13.39 48.60
N GLN A 1091 -18.96 -12.91 49.31
CA GLN A 1091 -18.84 -12.91 50.78
C GLN A 1091 -18.78 -11.47 51.35
N ASP A 1092 -19.29 -10.48 50.62
CA ASP A 1092 -19.32 -9.07 51.06
C ASP A 1092 -20.07 -8.91 52.39
N PRO A 1093 -19.44 -8.38 53.46
CA PRO A 1093 -20.10 -8.14 54.75
C PRO A 1093 -21.31 -7.21 54.70
N GLN A 1094 -21.44 -6.40 53.64
CA GLN A 1094 -22.58 -5.49 53.41
C GLN A 1094 -23.72 -6.16 52.60
N GLY A 1095 -23.59 -7.44 52.27
CA GLY A 1095 -24.51 -8.21 51.44
C GLY A 1095 -23.92 -8.47 50.05
N PRO A 1096 -23.95 -9.72 49.54
CA PRO A 1096 -23.35 -10.05 48.25
C PRO A 1096 -24.14 -9.42 47.10
N PRO A 1097 -23.47 -8.81 46.10
CA PRO A 1097 -24.14 -8.38 44.87
C PRO A 1097 -24.81 -9.56 44.16
N MET A 1098 -26.08 -9.40 43.78
CA MET A 1098 -26.91 -10.46 43.17
C MET A 1098 -26.23 -11.16 41.99
N HIS A 1099 -25.54 -10.37 41.15
CA HIS A 1099 -24.89 -10.80 39.91
C HIS A 1099 -23.37 -10.97 40.04
N ALA A 1100 -22.83 -11.11 41.26
CA ALA A 1100 -21.41 -11.39 41.48
C ALA A 1100 -21.05 -12.81 40.98
N CYS A 1101 -19.94 -12.92 40.23
CA CYS A 1101 -19.59 -14.14 39.49
C CYS A 1101 -19.33 -15.35 40.40
N PRO A 1102 -20.08 -16.48 40.25
CA PRO A 1102 -19.83 -17.71 41.03
C PRO A 1102 -18.55 -18.43 40.58
N GLY A 1103 -18.09 -18.22 39.34
CA GLY A 1103 -16.94 -18.90 38.74
C GLY A 1103 -15.57 -18.29 39.05
N TYR A 1104 -15.44 -17.43 40.07
CA TYR A 1104 -14.18 -16.76 40.41
C TYR A 1104 -13.02 -17.75 40.64
N ALA A 1105 -13.24 -18.79 41.45
CA ALA A 1105 -12.21 -19.78 41.78
C ALA A 1105 -11.77 -20.57 40.54
N MET A 1106 -12.72 -20.95 39.67
CA MET A 1106 -12.46 -21.60 38.39
C MET A 1106 -11.59 -20.72 37.49
N ALA A 1107 -11.98 -19.45 37.30
CA ALA A 1107 -11.29 -18.52 36.42
C ALA A 1107 -9.83 -18.29 36.85
N MET A 1108 -9.59 -18.03 38.14
CA MET A 1108 -8.24 -17.84 38.68
C MET A 1108 -7.39 -19.10 38.53
N GLY A 1109 -7.92 -20.26 38.91
CA GLY A 1109 -7.22 -21.55 38.77
C GLY A 1109 -6.84 -21.85 37.32
N VAL A 1110 -7.75 -21.65 36.36
CA VAL A 1110 -7.47 -21.85 34.93
C VAL A 1110 -6.36 -20.93 34.43
N THR A 1111 -6.44 -19.63 34.71
CA THR A 1111 -5.41 -18.67 34.27
C THR A 1111 -4.04 -18.95 34.93
N GLN A 1112 -4.01 -19.34 36.21
CA GLN A 1112 -2.78 -19.81 36.89
C GLN A 1112 -2.22 -21.08 36.22
N GLY A 1113 -3.07 -22.04 35.86
CA GLY A 1113 -2.65 -23.30 35.24
C GLY A 1113 -2.09 -23.13 33.84
N VAL A 1114 -2.73 -22.30 33.00
CA VAL A 1114 -2.21 -21.95 31.67
C VAL A 1114 -0.89 -21.19 31.79
N LEU A 1115 -0.78 -20.20 32.68
CA LEU A 1115 0.47 -19.48 32.91
C LEU A 1115 1.60 -20.43 33.36
N ALA A 1116 1.34 -21.31 34.33
CA ALA A 1116 2.34 -22.29 34.79
C ALA A 1116 2.86 -23.18 33.64
N ALA A 1117 1.97 -23.67 32.77
CA ALA A 1117 2.35 -24.46 31.61
C ALA A 1117 3.15 -23.66 30.56
N VAL A 1118 2.85 -22.37 30.35
CA VAL A 1118 3.66 -21.48 29.50
C VAL A 1118 5.06 -21.30 30.10
N LEU A 1119 5.18 -21.04 31.41
CA LEU A 1119 6.47 -20.90 32.08
C LEU A 1119 7.30 -22.21 32.06
N GLU A 1120 6.64 -23.37 32.05
CA GLU A 1120 7.28 -24.69 31.94
C GLU A 1120 7.57 -25.14 30.49
N ALA A 1121 7.11 -24.40 29.47
CA ALA A 1121 7.19 -24.80 28.06
C ALA A 1121 8.63 -25.04 27.55
N GLY A 1122 9.60 -24.29 28.08
CA GLY A 1122 11.01 -24.28 27.67
C GLY A 1122 11.53 -22.85 27.48
N THR A 1123 12.58 -22.67 26.67
CA THR A 1123 13.11 -21.33 26.36
C THR A 1123 12.12 -20.54 25.50
N LEU A 1124 11.52 -19.51 26.09
CA LEU A 1124 10.63 -18.56 25.44
C LEU A 1124 11.40 -17.35 24.90
N ARG A 1125 11.12 -16.93 23.67
CA ARG A 1125 11.66 -15.72 23.04
C ARG A 1125 10.54 -14.75 22.68
N ALA A 1126 10.75 -13.48 22.97
CA ALA A 1126 9.84 -12.40 22.57
C ALA A 1126 9.72 -12.33 21.05
N THR A 1127 8.51 -12.04 20.56
CA THR A 1127 8.31 -11.56 19.19
C THR A 1127 7.79 -10.11 19.26
N PRO A 1128 7.71 -9.38 18.13
CA PRO A 1128 7.05 -8.08 18.10
C PRO A 1128 5.54 -8.12 18.40
N SER A 1129 4.91 -9.30 18.41
CA SER A 1129 3.54 -9.48 18.89
C SER A 1129 3.53 -9.75 20.40
N PRO A 1130 2.71 -9.03 21.20
CA PRO A 1130 2.60 -9.30 22.63
C PRO A 1130 1.90 -10.64 22.93
N THR A 1131 1.15 -11.22 21.98
CA THR A 1131 0.40 -12.48 22.18
C THR A 1131 1.04 -13.72 21.57
N VAL A 1132 2.20 -13.59 20.93
CA VAL A 1132 2.92 -14.72 20.30
C VAL A 1132 4.37 -14.72 20.77
N LEU A 1133 4.83 -15.86 21.27
CA LEU A 1133 6.24 -16.09 21.62
C LEU A 1133 6.82 -17.20 20.75
N ASN A 1134 8.13 -17.17 20.53
CA ASN A 1134 8.83 -18.31 19.91
C ASN A 1134 9.34 -19.26 21.00
N LEU A 1135 8.89 -20.51 20.95
CA LEU A 1135 9.35 -21.59 21.82
C LEU A 1135 10.48 -22.37 21.13
N ARG A 1136 11.68 -22.37 21.71
CA ARG A 1136 12.85 -23.04 21.11
C ARG A 1136 12.73 -24.57 21.14
N LEU A 1137 12.90 -25.21 19.98
CA LEU A 1137 12.76 -26.65 19.81
C LEU A 1137 14.11 -27.35 19.87
N GLY A 1138 14.60 -27.57 21.10
CA GLY A 1138 15.62 -28.57 21.41
C GLY A 1138 17.01 -28.37 20.78
N VAL A 1139 17.91 -27.74 21.53
CA VAL A 1139 19.35 -27.98 21.43
C VAL A 1139 19.83 -28.21 22.87
N SER A 1140 20.43 -29.35 23.19
CA SER A 1140 21.25 -29.43 24.40
C SER A 1140 22.49 -28.57 24.17
N ASP A 1141 22.99 -27.87 25.19
CA ASP A 1141 24.04 -26.84 25.05
C ASP A 1141 25.40 -27.34 24.53
N ALA A 1142 25.49 -28.61 24.12
CA ALA A 1142 26.69 -29.28 23.61
C ALA A 1142 26.83 -29.32 22.08
N ALA A 1143 25.85 -28.84 21.29
CA ALA A 1143 25.80 -29.09 19.84
C ALA A 1143 25.54 -27.86 18.94
N ALA A 1144 26.01 -26.67 19.33
CA ALA A 1144 26.17 -25.59 18.37
C ALA A 1144 27.39 -25.89 17.46
N PRO A 1145 27.26 -26.05 16.13
CA PRO A 1145 28.42 -26.11 15.27
C PRO A 1145 29.20 -24.79 15.39
N PRO A 1146 30.54 -24.80 15.46
CA PRO A 1146 31.30 -23.56 15.55
C PRO A 1146 31.00 -22.70 14.31
N PRO A 1147 30.93 -21.37 14.45
CA PRO A 1147 30.74 -20.49 13.31
C PRO A 1147 31.83 -20.80 12.27
N ARG A 1148 31.42 -21.06 11.02
CA ARG A 1148 32.38 -21.18 9.93
C ARG A 1148 33.23 -19.91 9.94
N PRO A 1149 34.57 -20.00 9.97
CA PRO A 1149 35.39 -18.81 9.97
C PRO A 1149 35.08 -18.02 8.70
N LEU A 1150 34.58 -16.80 8.88
CA LEU A 1150 34.52 -15.81 7.81
C LEU A 1150 35.93 -15.70 7.25
N ARG A 1151 36.13 -16.16 6.01
CA ARG A 1151 37.31 -15.81 5.23
C ARG A 1151 37.16 -14.34 4.85
N CYS A 1152 37.49 -13.46 5.79
CA CYS A 1152 37.86 -12.09 5.50
C CYS A 1152 39.17 -12.12 4.71
N GLY A 1153 39.07 -12.36 3.39
CA GLY A 1153 40.09 -11.91 2.47
C GLY A 1153 40.00 -10.39 2.42
N CYS A 1154 40.99 -9.72 3.00
CA CYS A 1154 41.22 -8.28 2.84
C CYS A 1154 41.72 -7.99 1.41
#